data_AF-A0A8J4UP28-F1
#
_entry.id   AF-A0A8J4UP28-F1
#
_cell.length_a   1.000
_cell.length_b   1.000
_cell.length_c   1.000
_cell.angle_alpha   90.00
_cell.angle_beta   90.00
_cell.angle_gamma   90.00
#
_symmetry.space_group_name_H-M   'P 1'
#
loop_
_entity.id
_entity.type
_entity.pdbx_description
1 polymer ?
#
loop_
_entity_poly.entity_id
_entity_poly.type
_entity_poly.pdbx_seq_one_letter_code
_entity_poly.pdbx_strand_id
1 'polypeptide(L)'
;SGTASPFLGSQNVLAASILSTVMENSASSGTGSSPPNSVFCSKYEIHIDAEKKSVSGAGKEHVENILEEYSQEGRDVQKRLNETTELHERQKISLSLIIADLQTKLMEVQLERDLLQDTRQKESQSQENVKTQLKNTIQELEAANQLQEEMLREADSQNEHLKKMVHSHKEVLLELHGILMDYEDSTGKNLYEHENITSLHIHNLSTAFADILRDLDSEVSYLKEKVVLVEEELESLKKDSQTQKQLLLQQHQNRIEQLISEHEQEVAALTDKANSARSYANSIQSQMEIIHEQTRTQNSVHAHQVSHLESTVSQLRSELREAKRIYEDKVEDLEKQSHPAHSAIAEAQTEQDQRSQESGNLNDQIHQLLTELHKKEIELNLEKEQNKRFWDQNTDSSITIDHLRRELDNKNMQLQRMENTVKEMKTECHRQMERQMAAIKEKNESIGRISSLTVRLESTKETLRKVKEDLTAKQIDLETAEKTVSKLTARLQEKESALEVTNKEIKKLCSQLGSRMQELQQLKNEEDCSHNAQSECETLKLQLLEKERIIEIFQKQIDNMTQIVSQHSRTAGAMEVEKSQLIKEINDWKLKVEELKIAKDEKEARIHEMEARLSELELEKVKLVNTCSERLHALNDMKLEKDQLMNELQASRSELAGLEEGFEDLKKDYQDKIKEMENSANRLKMQLKSAQAELERTRTALKTMEGSDGHAMKVAMGMQKQITAKRGQIDALQSKIKFLEEAMTNAAKEKHYLREENCKLSQELSYITAENTKIAGELEILRSQDKRLKEKIPKMEAALDKASMQFAECQCIIQCQEQEAMRFRLQRTLDVK
;
A
#
# COMPACT_ATOMS: atom_id res chain seq x y z
N SER A 1 2.55 19.59 -19.79
CA SER A 1 3.94 19.26 -20.16
C SER A 1 3.93 18.39 -21.40
N GLY A 2 4.44 18.90 -22.52
CA GLY A 2 4.40 18.18 -23.80
C GLY A 2 5.70 17.45 -24.10
N THR A 3 5.60 16.25 -24.67
CA THR A 3 6.74 15.49 -25.20
C THR A 3 6.33 14.83 -26.52
N ALA A 4 6.58 15.54 -27.63
CA ALA A 4 6.52 14.99 -28.97
C ALA A 4 7.84 15.35 -29.68
N SER A 5 8.71 14.35 -29.81
CA SER A 5 9.89 14.43 -30.68
C SER A 5 9.53 13.83 -32.04
N PRO A 6 10.02 14.43 -33.13
CA PRO A 6 10.40 13.65 -34.31
C PRO A 6 11.93 13.59 -34.42
N PHE A 7 12.46 12.39 -34.64
CA PHE A 7 13.89 12.17 -34.82
C PHE A 7 14.29 12.36 -36.30
N LEU A 8 15.40 13.08 -36.50
CA LEU A 8 16.38 13.03 -37.59
C LEU A 8 16.05 12.37 -38.95
N GLY A 9 16.35 13.10 -40.02
CA GLY A 9 16.35 12.61 -41.41
C GLY A 9 17.31 13.37 -42.32
N SER A 10 18.55 13.60 -41.88
CA SER A 10 19.58 14.28 -42.67
C SER A 10 20.08 13.43 -43.84
N GLN A 11 19.79 13.83 -45.08
CA GLN A 11 20.43 13.24 -46.25
C GLN A 11 21.87 13.74 -46.37
N ASN A 12 22.83 12.81 -46.29
CA ASN A 12 24.19 13.07 -46.73
C ASN A 12 24.58 12.10 -47.85
N VAL A 13 24.96 12.71 -48.95
CA VAL A 13 25.57 12.16 -50.15
C VAL A 13 26.78 11.29 -49.80
N LEU A 14 26.90 10.07 -50.36
CA LEU A 14 28.04 9.70 -51.24
C LEU A 14 28.04 8.23 -51.72
N ALA A 15 28.29 8.11 -53.03
CA ALA A 15 29.11 7.11 -53.73
C ALA A 15 28.62 5.67 -54.02
N ALA A 16 28.70 5.35 -55.33
CA ALA A 16 29.22 4.09 -55.92
C ALA A 16 28.37 2.79 -55.85
N SER A 17 28.32 1.92 -56.87
CA SER A 17 28.75 2.00 -58.28
C SER A 17 28.25 0.78 -59.09
N ILE A 18 28.51 0.78 -60.41
CA ILE A 18 28.79 -0.42 -61.27
C ILE A 18 27.61 -1.25 -61.88
N LEU A 19 27.51 -1.09 -63.22
CA LEU A 19 27.30 -2.08 -64.30
C LEU A 19 26.20 -3.18 -64.20
N SER A 20 25.30 -3.22 -65.21
CA SER A 20 25.56 -4.02 -66.42
C SER A 20 24.64 -3.73 -67.62
N THR A 21 25.29 -3.60 -68.79
CA THR A 21 24.97 -4.07 -70.17
C THR A 21 23.53 -4.22 -70.71
N VAL A 22 23.31 -3.75 -71.96
CA VAL A 22 23.38 -4.57 -73.20
C VAL A 22 23.34 -3.71 -74.48
N MET A 23 24.28 -3.99 -75.40
CA MET A 23 24.39 -3.72 -76.87
C MET A 23 23.69 -2.48 -77.48
N GLU A 24 24.42 -1.51 -78.04
CA GLU A 24 25.20 -1.55 -79.30
C GLU A 24 24.37 -1.79 -80.58
N ASN A 25 24.36 -0.78 -81.47
CA ASN A 25 24.87 -1.00 -82.83
C ASN A 25 25.29 0.32 -83.51
N SER A 26 26.56 0.33 -83.91
CA SER A 26 27.33 1.44 -84.43
C SER A 26 26.86 1.93 -85.81
N ALA A 27 27.02 3.23 -86.07
CA ALA A 27 27.00 3.80 -87.42
C ALA A 27 28.38 4.37 -87.76
N SER A 28 29.12 3.73 -88.67
CA SER A 28 30.23 4.36 -89.39
C SER A 28 30.65 3.60 -90.66
N SER A 29 31.02 4.37 -91.70
CA SER A 29 32.03 4.10 -92.74
C SER A 29 32.20 2.68 -93.33
N GLY A 30 32.13 2.57 -94.67
CA GLY A 30 32.47 1.31 -95.36
C GLY A 30 32.57 1.38 -96.88
N THR A 31 33.57 2.13 -97.37
CA THR A 31 34.31 1.91 -98.64
C THR A 31 33.86 0.78 -99.58
N GLY A 32 33.55 1.13 -100.83
CA GLY A 32 33.45 0.14 -101.91
C GLY A 32 34.79 -0.48 -102.29
N SER A 33 34.76 -1.73 -102.76
CA SER A 33 35.81 -2.33 -103.59
C SER A 33 35.22 -3.34 -104.59
N SER A 34 35.46 -3.08 -105.87
CA SER A 34 35.92 -3.98 -106.95
C SER A 34 36.23 -5.47 -106.65
N PRO A 35 36.38 -6.37 -107.65
CA PRO A 35 35.97 -6.39 -109.08
C PRO A 35 35.50 -7.84 -109.51
N PRO A 36 35.88 -8.51 -110.65
CA PRO A 36 36.11 -8.12 -112.07
C PRO A 36 35.36 -8.99 -113.14
N ASN A 37 35.44 -8.53 -114.40
CA ASN A 37 35.60 -9.25 -115.69
C ASN A 37 35.02 -10.67 -115.98
N SER A 38 34.22 -10.78 -117.05
CA SER A 38 34.50 -11.55 -118.31
C SER A 38 33.31 -11.32 -119.28
N VAL A 39 33.43 -10.93 -120.56
CA VAL A 39 34.25 -11.38 -121.71
C VAL A 39 33.88 -12.79 -122.20
N PHE A 40 33.02 -12.91 -123.23
CA PHE A 40 33.32 -13.50 -124.55
C PHE A 40 32.05 -13.72 -125.44
N CYS A 41 32.20 -13.44 -126.75
CA CYS A 41 31.76 -14.18 -127.98
C CYS A 41 30.47 -15.06 -128.03
N SER A 42 29.91 -15.41 -129.20
CA SER A 42 30.41 -15.32 -130.60
C SER A 42 29.30 -15.37 -131.66
N LYS A 43 29.67 -14.91 -132.87
CA LYS A 43 29.34 -15.45 -134.22
C LYS A 43 28.10 -16.34 -134.43
N TYR A 44 27.37 -16.04 -135.50
CA TYR A 44 27.46 -16.90 -136.71
C TYR A 44 27.56 -16.04 -137.99
N GLU A 45 28.16 -16.64 -139.01
CA GLU A 45 28.69 -16.06 -140.25
C GLU A 45 28.57 -17.17 -141.30
N ILE A 46 28.17 -16.87 -142.56
CA ILE A 46 28.34 -17.76 -143.73
C ILE A 46 28.20 -16.94 -145.02
N HIS A 47 29.21 -17.05 -145.89
CA HIS A 47 29.26 -16.60 -147.29
C HIS A 47 28.66 -17.66 -148.23
N ILE A 48 28.44 -17.31 -149.51
CA ILE A 48 28.95 -18.10 -150.65
C ILE A 48 29.00 -17.24 -151.94
N ASP A 49 29.98 -17.55 -152.79
CA ASP A 49 30.40 -16.79 -153.98
C ASP A 49 29.78 -17.27 -155.32
N ALA A 50 30.09 -16.56 -156.40
CA ALA A 50 29.64 -16.78 -157.79
C ALA A 50 30.43 -17.86 -158.57
N GLU A 51 29.96 -18.24 -159.78
CA GLU A 51 30.72 -18.10 -161.07
C GLU A 51 30.01 -18.69 -162.34
N LYS A 52 30.61 -18.43 -163.52
CA LYS A 52 30.09 -18.54 -164.91
C LYS A 52 30.35 -19.90 -165.62
N LYS A 53 29.66 -20.17 -166.75
CA LYS A 53 30.29 -20.68 -168.01
C LYS A 53 29.42 -20.74 -169.30
N SER A 54 29.97 -20.21 -170.41
CA SER A 54 30.03 -20.67 -171.84
C SER A 54 28.97 -21.61 -172.50
N VAL A 55 28.65 -21.60 -173.83
CA VAL A 55 29.02 -20.81 -175.04
C VAL A 55 28.11 -21.18 -176.26
N SER A 56 27.96 -20.26 -177.24
CA SER A 56 27.51 -20.42 -178.66
C SER A 56 26.05 -20.77 -179.02
N GLY A 57 25.51 -20.16 -180.12
CA GLY A 57 24.28 -20.70 -180.74
C GLY A 57 23.48 -19.94 -181.82
N ALA A 58 23.73 -18.67 -182.16
CA ALA A 58 23.07 -17.89 -183.25
C ALA A 58 21.52 -17.70 -183.21
N GLY A 59 20.98 -16.60 -183.79
CA GLY A 59 19.55 -16.56 -184.18
C GLY A 59 18.78 -15.23 -184.14
N LYS A 60 19.17 -14.26 -183.31
CA LYS A 60 18.79 -12.82 -183.41
C LYS A 60 17.30 -12.43 -183.58
N GLU A 61 16.44 -12.75 -182.60
CA GLU A 61 15.17 -11.98 -182.37
C GLU A 61 14.61 -12.15 -180.92
N HIS A 62 15.47 -12.02 -179.90
CA HIS A 62 15.09 -12.36 -178.50
C HIS A 62 15.82 -11.53 -177.42
N VAL A 63 15.93 -10.21 -177.61
CA VAL A 63 16.61 -9.32 -176.64
C VAL A 63 15.62 -8.41 -175.88
N GLU A 64 14.41 -8.21 -176.42
CA GLU A 64 13.43 -7.25 -175.87
C GLU A 64 12.57 -7.86 -174.74
N ASN A 65 12.15 -9.13 -174.86
CA ASN A 65 11.33 -9.80 -173.82
C ASN A 65 12.08 -10.10 -172.50
N ILE A 66 13.39 -10.38 -172.54
CA ILE A 66 14.16 -10.73 -171.32
C ILE A 66 14.36 -9.50 -170.43
N LEU A 67 14.41 -8.30 -171.00
CA LEU A 67 14.61 -7.06 -170.23
C LEU A 67 13.37 -6.69 -169.39
N GLU A 68 12.18 -7.01 -169.89
CA GLU A 68 10.89 -6.78 -169.22
C GLU A 68 10.73 -7.68 -167.97
N GLU A 69 11.15 -8.96 -168.09
CA GLU A 69 10.99 -9.98 -167.05
C GLU A 69 11.90 -9.72 -165.83
N TYR A 70 13.18 -9.40 -166.05
CA TYR A 70 14.09 -8.96 -164.98
C TYR A 70 13.66 -7.63 -164.34
N SER A 71 13.01 -6.75 -165.09
CA SER A 71 12.44 -5.51 -164.55
C SER A 71 11.26 -5.78 -163.61
N GLN A 72 10.45 -6.81 -163.91
CA GLN A 72 9.33 -7.22 -163.07
C GLN A 72 9.78 -7.97 -161.80
N GLU A 73 10.78 -8.85 -161.90
CA GLU A 73 11.29 -9.60 -160.74
C GLU A 73 12.02 -8.67 -159.74
N GLY A 74 12.74 -7.65 -160.25
CA GLY A 74 13.29 -6.57 -159.42
C GLY A 74 12.23 -5.74 -158.69
N ARG A 75 11.09 -5.46 -159.34
CA ARG A 75 9.94 -4.79 -158.69
C ARG A 75 9.34 -5.63 -157.57
N ASP A 76 9.21 -6.95 -157.75
CA ASP A 76 8.64 -7.85 -156.74
C ASP A 76 9.58 -8.07 -155.53
N VAL A 77 10.89 -8.15 -155.74
CA VAL A 77 11.87 -8.19 -154.63
C VAL A 77 11.86 -6.89 -153.83
N GLN A 78 11.84 -5.73 -154.51
CA GLN A 78 11.74 -4.43 -153.84
C GLN A 78 10.43 -4.30 -153.04
N LYS A 79 9.31 -4.82 -153.59
CA LYS A 79 8.02 -4.85 -152.91
C LYS A 79 8.06 -5.71 -151.64
N ARG A 80 8.57 -6.95 -151.71
CA ARG A 80 8.72 -7.82 -150.52
C ARG A 80 9.64 -7.20 -149.46
N LEU A 81 10.74 -6.55 -149.87
CA LEU A 81 11.64 -5.87 -148.93
C LEU A 81 10.93 -4.71 -148.21
N ASN A 82 10.17 -3.89 -148.94
CA ASN A 82 9.36 -2.82 -148.37
C ASN A 82 8.29 -3.38 -147.41
N GLU A 83 7.58 -4.44 -147.78
CA GLU A 83 6.59 -5.13 -146.92
C GLU A 83 7.21 -5.68 -145.63
N THR A 84 8.40 -6.29 -145.69
CA THR A 84 9.10 -6.75 -144.48
C THR A 84 9.60 -5.60 -143.60
N THR A 85 10.04 -4.49 -144.19
CA THR A 85 10.45 -3.28 -143.46
C THR A 85 9.26 -2.60 -142.78
N GLU A 86 8.11 -2.51 -143.47
CA GLU A 86 6.85 -2.04 -142.88
C GLU A 86 6.38 -2.93 -141.73
N LEU A 87 6.48 -4.26 -141.87
CA LEU A 87 6.11 -5.19 -140.80
C LEU A 87 7.04 -5.05 -139.60
N HIS A 88 8.34 -4.88 -139.81
CA HIS A 88 9.31 -4.64 -138.74
C HIS A 88 9.04 -3.30 -138.01
N GLU A 89 8.79 -2.20 -138.73
CA GLU A 89 8.43 -0.92 -138.09
C GLU A 89 7.08 -1.00 -137.37
N ARG A 90 6.08 -1.72 -137.89
CA ARG A 90 4.82 -1.99 -137.16
C ARG A 90 5.06 -2.77 -135.86
N GLN A 91 5.92 -3.80 -135.88
CA GLN A 91 6.29 -4.55 -134.68
C GLN A 91 7.06 -3.69 -133.67
N LYS A 92 7.99 -2.86 -134.14
CA LYS A 92 8.77 -1.92 -133.32
C LYS A 92 7.87 -0.88 -132.66
N ILE A 93 6.94 -0.27 -133.41
CA ILE A 93 5.91 0.64 -132.86
C ILE A 93 5.04 -0.10 -131.82
N SER A 94 4.61 -1.33 -132.11
CA SER A 94 3.82 -2.14 -131.17
C SER A 94 4.59 -2.44 -129.87
N LEU A 95 5.89 -2.76 -129.95
CA LEU A 95 6.73 -3.00 -128.77
C LEU A 95 6.99 -1.71 -127.98
N SER A 96 7.24 -0.58 -128.66
CA SER A 96 7.36 0.72 -128.00
C SER A 96 6.07 1.13 -127.28
N LEU A 97 4.89 0.87 -127.85
CA LEU A 97 3.60 1.09 -127.19
C LEU A 97 3.42 0.19 -125.96
N ILE A 98 3.79 -1.09 -126.03
CA ILE A 98 3.73 -2.01 -124.89
C ILE A 98 4.72 -1.59 -123.78
N ILE A 99 5.93 -1.14 -124.14
CA ILE A 99 6.91 -0.64 -123.17
C ILE A 99 6.40 0.63 -122.49
N ALA A 100 5.78 1.56 -123.23
CA ALA A 100 5.17 2.76 -122.67
C ALA A 100 4.02 2.42 -121.71
N ASP A 101 3.12 1.49 -122.08
CA ASP A 101 2.03 1.01 -121.21
C ASP A 101 2.58 0.34 -119.93
N LEU A 102 3.63 -0.48 -120.03
CA LEU A 102 4.29 -1.10 -118.87
C LEU A 102 5.01 -0.08 -117.99
N GLN A 103 5.61 0.97 -118.58
CA GLN A 103 6.22 2.08 -117.82
C GLN A 103 5.17 2.91 -117.09
N THR A 104 4.02 3.20 -117.72
CA THR A 104 2.88 3.86 -117.08
C THR A 104 2.35 3.03 -115.92
N LYS A 105 2.08 1.74 -116.12
CA LYS A 105 1.63 0.83 -115.06
C LYS A 105 2.64 0.68 -113.92
N LEU A 106 3.94 0.68 -114.22
CA LEU A 106 4.97 0.66 -113.18
C LEU A 106 4.95 1.95 -112.34
N MET A 107 4.76 3.10 -112.99
CA MET A 107 4.63 4.39 -112.30
C MET A 107 3.35 4.48 -111.46
N GLU A 108 2.23 3.98 -111.98
CA GLU A 108 0.95 3.87 -111.26
C GLU A 108 1.10 2.99 -110.01
N VAL A 109 1.65 1.77 -110.14
CA VAL A 109 1.88 0.87 -109.00
C VAL A 109 2.87 1.44 -107.98
N GLN A 110 3.88 2.20 -108.41
CA GLN A 110 4.78 2.92 -107.50
C GLN A 110 4.04 4.01 -106.73
N LEU A 111 3.20 4.79 -107.41
CA LEU A 111 2.41 5.86 -106.79
C LEU A 111 1.34 5.29 -105.84
N GLU A 112 0.67 4.20 -106.20
CA GLU A 112 -0.25 3.46 -105.33
C GLU A 112 0.46 2.90 -104.09
N ARG A 113 1.66 2.32 -104.24
CA ARG A 113 2.47 1.83 -103.11
C ARG A 113 2.83 2.97 -102.17
N ASP A 114 3.24 4.12 -102.70
CA ASP A 114 3.70 5.25 -101.90
C ASP A 114 2.51 5.93 -101.17
N LEU A 115 1.33 6.02 -101.80
CA LEU A 115 0.08 6.38 -101.13
C LEU A 115 -0.34 5.36 -100.05
N LEU A 116 -0.17 4.06 -100.31
CA LEU A 116 -0.45 2.99 -99.34
C LEU A 116 0.56 2.98 -98.16
N GLN A 117 1.75 3.55 -98.35
CA GLN A 117 2.73 3.75 -97.29
C GLN A 117 2.39 4.98 -96.43
N ASP A 118 2.06 6.11 -97.05
CA ASP A 118 1.62 7.33 -96.35
C ASP A 118 0.34 7.10 -95.54
N THR A 119 -0.66 6.41 -96.11
CA THR A 119 -1.90 6.06 -95.39
C THR A 119 -1.63 5.15 -94.19
N ARG A 120 -0.80 4.10 -94.33
CA ARG A 120 -0.41 3.24 -93.20
C ARG A 120 0.44 3.98 -92.14
N GLN A 121 1.27 4.94 -92.55
CA GLN A 121 2.02 5.76 -91.60
C GLN A 121 1.09 6.69 -90.81
N LYS A 122 0.11 7.32 -91.47
CA LYS A 122 -0.93 8.14 -90.82
C LYS A 122 -1.82 7.31 -89.91
N GLU A 123 -2.19 6.11 -90.32
CA GLU A 123 -2.94 5.16 -89.49
C GLU A 123 -2.14 4.80 -88.24
N SER A 124 -0.88 4.38 -88.37
CA SER A 124 0.02 4.07 -87.25
C SER A 124 0.18 5.25 -86.28
N GLN A 125 0.37 6.47 -86.80
CA GLN A 125 0.43 7.68 -85.97
C GLN A 125 -0.90 7.94 -85.24
N SER A 126 -2.04 7.70 -85.90
CA SER A 126 -3.36 7.83 -85.25
C SER A 126 -3.56 6.79 -84.14
N GLN A 127 -3.10 5.54 -84.34
CA GLN A 127 -3.16 4.48 -83.35
C GLN A 127 -2.28 4.79 -82.13
N GLU A 128 -1.05 5.29 -82.33
CA GLU A 128 -0.17 5.68 -81.22
C GLU A 128 -0.70 6.92 -80.46
N ASN A 129 -1.34 7.87 -81.16
CA ASN A 129 -2.03 8.99 -80.53
C ASN A 129 -3.21 8.51 -79.65
N VAL A 130 -4.05 7.60 -80.16
CA VAL A 130 -5.17 7.02 -79.40
C VAL A 130 -4.67 6.20 -78.21
N LYS A 131 -3.61 5.41 -78.38
CA LYS A 131 -2.94 4.66 -77.30
C LYS A 131 -2.38 5.59 -76.22
N THR A 132 -1.82 6.74 -76.60
CA THR A 132 -1.35 7.76 -75.67
C THR A 132 -2.52 8.41 -74.92
N GLN A 133 -3.61 8.75 -75.61
CA GLN A 133 -4.83 9.26 -74.97
C GLN A 133 -5.42 8.25 -73.98
N LEU A 134 -5.55 6.98 -74.38
CA LEU A 134 -6.04 5.90 -73.50
C LEU A 134 -5.17 5.76 -72.26
N LYS A 135 -3.84 5.75 -72.42
CA LYS A 135 -2.90 5.69 -71.29
C LYS A 135 -3.10 6.86 -70.32
N ASN A 136 -3.25 8.09 -70.83
CA ASN A 136 -3.51 9.26 -69.99
C ASN A 136 -4.86 9.13 -69.26
N THR A 137 -5.94 8.71 -69.95
CA THR A 137 -7.26 8.52 -69.30
C THR A 137 -7.24 7.41 -68.24
N ILE A 138 -6.44 6.35 -68.43
CA ILE A 138 -6.25 5.31 -67.41
C ILE A 138 -5.54 5.90 -66.19
N GLN A 139 -4.48 6.69 -66.36
CA GLN A 139 -3.78 7.36 -65.26
C GLN A 139 -4.67 8.37 -64.51
N GLU A 140 -5.51 9.12 -65.23
CA GLU A 140 -6.50 10.03 -64.64
C GLU A 140 -7.58 9.27 -63.84
N LEU A 141 -8.06 8.13 -64.34
CA LEU A 141 -9.01 7.26 -63.64
C LEU A 141 -8.38 6.56 -62.43
N GLU A 142 -7.12 6.11 -62.51
CA GLU A 142 -6.37 5.54 -61.40
C GLU A 142 -6.19 6.58 -60.28
N ALA A 143 -5.83 7.83 -60.62
CA ALA A 143 -5.71 8.91 -59.66
C ALA A 143 -7.06 9.30 -59.02
N ALA A 144 -8.14 9.34 -59.81
CA ALA A 144 -9.48 9.59 -59.31
C ALA A 144 -9.97 8.48 -58.35
N ASN A 145 -9.68 7.21 -58.68
CA ASN A 145 -10.02 6.08 -57.81
C ASN A 145 -9.22 6.10 -56.50
N GLN A 146 -7.91 6.40 -56.54
CA GLN A 146 -7.09 6.56 -55.33
C GLN A 146 -7.64 7.68 -54.42
N LEU A 147 -8.03 8.83 -54.98
CA LEU A 147 -8.64 9.91 -54.23
C LEU A 147 -10.00 9.49 -53.62
N GLN A 148 -10.81 8.74 -54.35
CA GLN A 148 -12.08 8.21 -53.84
C GLN A 148 -11.87 7.21 -52.69
N GLU A 149 -10.88 6.32 -52.78
CA GLU A 149 -10.51 5.40 -51.72
C GLU A 149 -9.98 6.12 -50.47
N GLU A 150 -9.23 7.21 -50.63
CA GLU A 150 -8.76 8.05 -49.53
C GLU A 150 -9.93 8.79 -48.85
N MET A 151 -10.84 9.39 -49.62
CA MET A 151 -12.06 10.01 -49.10
C MET A 151 -12.96 9.02 -48.36
N LEU A 152 -13.10 7.80 -48.86
CA LEU A 152 -13.90 6.75 -48.22
C LEU A 152 -13.25 6.28 -46.91
N ARG A 153 -11.92 6.14 -46.89
CA ARG A 153 -11.16 5.81 -45.67
C ARG A 153 -11.26 6.88 -44.59
N GLU A 154 -11.24 8.16 -44.98
CA GLU A 154 -11.45 9.28 -44.05
C GLU A 154 -12.89 9.31 -43.54
N ALA A 155 -13.89 9.07 -44.39
CA ALA A 155 -15.29 8.97 -43.97
C ALA A 155 -15.52 7.80 -43.00
N ASP A 156 -14.90 6.63 -43.23
CA ASP A 156 -14.95 5.49 -42.32
C ASP A 156 -14.24 5.79 -40.98
N SER A 157 -13.10 6.49 -41.02
CA SER A 157 -12.39 6.97 -39.82
C SER A 157 -13.27 7.89 -38.97
N GLN A 158 -13.96 8.85 -39.60
CA GLN A 158 -14.91 9.75 -38.93
C GLN A 158 -16.13 9.00 -38.39
N ASN A 159 -16.66 8.02 -39.12
CA ASN A 159 -17.76 7.17 -38.68
C ASN A 159 -17.37 6.34 -37.44
N GLU A 160 -16.18 5.73 -37.43
CA GLU A 160 -15.67 5.01 -36.26
C GLU A 160 -15.40 5.94 -35.06
N HIS A 161 -14.97 7.18 -35.29
CA HIS A 161 -14.86 8.18 -34.22
C HIS A 161 -16.24 8.53 -33.62
N LEU A 162 -17.25 8.77 -34.48
CA LEU A 162 -18.62 9.04 -34.03
C LEU A 162 -19.24 7.85 -33.29
N LYS A 163 -19.02 6.61 -33.75
CA LYS A 163 -19.46 5.39 -33.03
C LYS A 163 -18.86 5.31 -31.63
N LYS A 164 -17.56 5.58 -31.48
CA LYS A 164 -16.90 5.62 -30.16
C LYS A 164 -17.49 6.70 -29.25
N MET A 165 -17.74 7.90 -29.79
CA MET A 165 -18.36 9.00 -29.04
C MET A 165 -19.81 8.67 -28.59
N VAL A 166 -20.61 8.05 -29.46
CA VAL A 166 -21.96 7.56 -29.12
C VAL A 166 -21.90 6.46 -28.06
N HIS A 167 -20.89 5.58 -28.12
CA HIS A 167 -20.68 4.54 -27.10
C HIS A 167 -20.36 5.17 -25.74
N SER A 168 -19.40 6.09 -25.66
CA SER A 168 -19.04 6.77 -24.40
C SER A 168 -20.19 7.60 -23.83
N HIS A 169 -21.00 8.24 -24.67
CA HIS A 169 -22.22 8.91 -24.20
C HIS A 169 -23.26 7.93 -23.64
N LYS A 170 -23.34 6.71 -24.19
CA LYS A 170 -24.22 5.65 -23.66
C LYS A 170 -23.71 5.10 -22.33
N GLU A 171 -22.39 4.93 -22.16
CA GLU A 171 -21.77 4.53 -20.89
C GLU A 171 -22.08 5.55 -19.80
N VAL A 172 -21.83 6.84 -20.04
CA VAL A 172 -22.17 7.93 -19.10
C VAL A 172 -23.65 7.98 -18.76
N LEU A 173 -24.55 7.73 -19.73
CA LEU A 173 -25.99 7.64 -19.43
C LEU A 173 -26.31 6.47 -18.50
N LEU A 174 -25.72 5.29 -18.73
CA LEU A 174 -25.92 4.13 -17.84
C LEU A 174 -25.38 4.36 -16.43
N GLU A 175 -24.25 5.06 -16.27
CA GLU A 175 -23.73 5.49 -14.97
C GLU A 175 -24.71 6.43 -14.26
N LEU A 176 -25.24 7.43 -14.98
CA LEU A 176 -26.22 8.37 -14.44
C LEU A 176 -27.54 7.69 -14.05
N HIS A 177 -28.04 6.75 -14.86
CA HIS A 177 -29.19 5.91 -14.50
C HIS A 177 -28.89 5.03 -13.28
N GLY A 178 -27.68 4.50 -13.16
CA GLY A 178 -27.20 3.76 -11.99
C GLY A 178 -27.29 4.57 -10.70
N ILE A 179 -26.75 5.80 -10.70
CA ILE A 179 -26.79 6.69 -9.52
C ILE A 179 -28.24 7.02 -9.11
N LEU A 180 -29.17 7.16 -10.06
CA LEU A 180 -30.59 7.35 -9.73
C LEU A 180 -31.20 6.11 -9.06
N MET A 181 -30.89 4.90 -9.54
CA MET A 181 -31.36 3.66 -8.90
C MET A 181 -30.77 3.50 -7.50
N ASP A 182 -29.46 3.73 -7.33
CA ASP A 182 -28.79 3.64 -6.02
C ASP A 182 -29.42 4.61 -4.98
N TYR A 183 -29.87 5.79 -5.42
CA TYR A 183 -30.60 6.74 -4.57
C TYR A 183 -32.03 6.28 -4.23
N GLU A 184 -32.77 5.78 -5.22
CA GLU A 184 -34.12 5.21 -5.03
C GLU A 184 -34.08 4.01 -4.06
N ASP A 185 -33.12 3.11 -4.22
CA ASP A 185 -32.89 1.95 -3.35
C ASP A 185 -32.48 2.34 -1.92
N SER A 186 -31.60 3.33 -1.77
CA SER A 186 -31.09 3.74 -0.45
C SER A 186 -32.05 4.61 0.36
N THR A 187 -32.94 5.36 -0.31
CA THR A 187 -33.94 6.22 0.36
C THR A 187 -35.34 5.59 0.41
N GLY A 188 -35.63 4.60 -0.43
CA GLY A 188 -36.97 4.02 -0.59
C GLY A 188 -37.99 5.00 -1.20
N LYS A 189 -37.54 6.12 -1.77
CA LYS A 189 -38.39 7.14 -2.40
C LYS A 189 -38.35 6.97 -3.92
N ASN A 190 -39.51 6.66 -4.52
CA ASN A 190 -39.61 6.60 -5.97
C ASN A 190 -39.37 7.99 -6.59
N LEU A 191 -38.43 8.07 -7.54
CA LEU A 191 -38.02 9.34 -8.15
C LEU A 191 -38.95 9.81 -9.27
N TYR A 192 -39.61 8.86 -9.96
CA TYR A 192 -40.56 9.16 -11.04
C TYR A 192 -41.73 8.16 -11.02
N GLU A 193 -42.96 8.65 -10.86
CA GLU A 193 -44.14 7.77 -10.73
C GLU A 193 -44.57 7.09 -12.04
N HIS A 194 -44.08 7.55 -13.20
CA HIS A 194 -44.63 7.21 -14.52
C HIS A 194 -43.62 6.62 -15.54
N GLU A 195 -42.31 6.66 -15.28
CA GLU A 195 -41.27 6.06 -16.12
C GLU A 195 -40.29 5.26 -15.26
N ASN A 196 -39.87 4.09 -15.72
CA ASN A 196 -38.82 3.30 -15.07
C ASN A 196 -37.46 4.01 -15.27
N ILE A 197 -36.65 4.13 -14.20
CA ILE A 197 -35.33 4.79 -14.24
C ILE A 197 -34.47 4.27 -15.40
N THR A 198 -34.46 2.96 -15.67
CA THR A 198 -33.66 2.35 -16.77
C THR A 198 -34.08 2.82 -18.18
N SER A 199 -35.23 3.49 -18.30
CA SER A 199 -35.78 4.05 -19.55
C SER A 199 -35.89 5.57 -19.54
N LEU A 200 -35.52 6.24 -18.44
CA LEU A 200 -35.74 7.67 -18.23
C LEU A 200 -35.01 8.50 -19.30
N HIS A 201 -35.74 9.32 -20.06
CA HIS A 201 -35.15 10.08 -21.17
C HIS A 201 -34.21 11.20 -20.66
N ILE A 202 -33.14 11.51 -21.41
CA ILE A 202 -32.05 12.40 -20.99
C ILE A 202 -32.49 13.78 -20.46
N HIS A 203 -33.59 14.34 -20.98
CA HIS A 203 -34.14 15.61 -20.50
C HIS A 203 -34.77 15.52 -19.09
N ASN A 204 -35.31 14.36 -18.69
CA ASN A 204 -35.91 14.12 -17.39
C ASN A 204 -34.83 13.81 -16.34
N LEU A 205 -33.70 13.25 -16.79
CA LEU A 205 -32.52 12.94 -15.97
C LEU A 205 -32.03 14.17 -15.19
N SER A 206 -31.91 15.33 -15.85
CA SER A 206 -31.51 16.58 -15.20
C SER A 206 -32.49 17.05 -14.13
N THR A 207 -33.79 16.83 -14.33
CA THR A 207 -34.82 17.14 -13.32
C THR A 207 -34.73 16.19 -12.13
N ALA A 208 -34.63 14.88 -12.38
CA ALA A 208 -34.48 13.88 -11.31
C ALA A 208 -33.25 14.16 -10.41
N PHE A 209 -32.10 14.50 -11.00
CA PHE A 209 -30.93 14.92 -10.22
C PHE A 209 -31.14 16.23 -9.47
N ALA A 210 -31.85 17.21 -10.06
CA ALA A 210 -32.16 18.47 -9.37
C ALA A 210 -33.16 18.31 -8.22
N ASP A 211 -33.99 17.27 -8.24
CA ASP A 211 -34.88 16.89 -7.15
C ASP A 211 -34.11 16.14 -6.05
N ILE A 212 -33.28 15.15 -6.39
CA ILE A 212 -32.36 14.47 -5.45
C ILE A 212 -31.49 15.47 -4.68
N LEU A 213 -30.86 16.41 -5.38
CA LEU A 213 -29.99 17.41 -4.76
C LEU A 213 -30.75 18.32 -3.79
N ARG A 214 -32.04 18.59 -4.05
CA ARG A 214 -32.90 19.39 -3.19
C ARG A 214 -33.33 18.61 -1.94
N ASP A 215 -33.67 17.34 -2.11
CA ASP A 215 -33.98 16.44 -1.00
C ASP A 215 -32.76 16.29 -0.07
N LEU A 216 -31.57 16.06 -0.62
CA LEU A 216 -30.31 15.98 0.13
C LEU A 216 -29.98 17.31 0.84
N ASP A 217 -30.15 18.46 0.21
CA ASP A 217 -29.92 19.77 0.86
C ASP A 217 -30.92 20.02 2.01
N SER A 218 -32.17 19.55 1.87
CA SER A 218 -33.18 19.60 2.94
C SER A 218 -32.82 18.69 4.11
N GLU A 219 -32.32 17.47 3.86
CA GLU A 219 -31.87 16.54 4.89
C GLU A 219 -30.62 17.06 5.61
N VAL A 220 -29.65 17.60 4.87
CA VAL A 220 -28.46 18.26 5.43
C VAL A 220 -28.86 19.46 6.30
N SER A 221 -29.86 20.24 5.90
CA SER A 221 -30.36 21.38 6.68
C SER A 221 -31.04 20.93 7.98
N TYR A 222 -31.87 19.87 7.92
CA TYR A 222 -32.50 19.25 9.09
C TYR A 222 -31.48 18.64 10.07
N LEU A 223 -30.45 17.97 9.55
CA LEU A 223 -29.38 17.41 10.38
C LEU A 223 -28.53 18.51 11.04
N LYS A 224 -28.26 19.63 10.35
CA LYS A 224 -27.59 20.80 10.95
C LYS A 224 -28.41 21.39 12.10
N GLU A 225 -29.72 21.55 11.95
CA GLU A 225 -30.60 22.02 13.02
C GLU A 225 -30.57 21.09 14.25
N LYS A 226 -30.63 19.77 14.03
CA LYS A 226 -30.46 18.79 15.12
C LYS A 226 -29.10 18.87 15.81
N VAL A 227 -28.02 19.07 15.07
CA VAL A 227 -26.68 19.23 15.66
C VAL A 227 -26.62 20.46 16.56
N VAL A 228 -27.18 21.59 16.13
CA VAL A 228 -27.25 22.81 16.97
C VAL A 228 -28.01 22.55 18.27
N LEU A 229 -29.16 21.86 18.22
CA LEU A 229 -29.91 21.51 19.44
C LEU A 229 -29.10 20.63 20.40
N VAL A 230 -28.36 19.64 19.89
CA VAL A 230 -27.48 18.78 20.71
C VAL A 230 -26.27 19.54 21.25
N GLU A 231 -25.72 20.50 20.50
CA GLU A 231 -24.65 21.40 20.99
C GLU A 231 -25.14 22.32 22.12
N GLU A 232 -26.38 22.83 22.03
CA GLU A 232 -27.03 23.62 23.09
C GLU A 232 -27.29 22.78 24.36
N GLU A 233 -27.81 21.55 24.22
CA GLU A 233 -27.99 20.60 25.33
C GLU A 233 -26.65 20.24 26.00
N LEU A 234 -25.60 20.03 25.20
CA LEU A 234 -24.27 19.72 25.72
C LEU A 234 -23.67 20.89 26.50
N GLU A 235 -23.81 22.12 26.00
CA GLU A 235 -23.33 23.32 26.69
C GLU A 235 -24.17 23.64 27.95
N SER A 236 -25.47 23.31 27.99
CA SER A 236 -26.25 23.39 29.23
C SER A 236 -25.79 22.36 30.27
N LEU A 237 -25.63 21.09 29.87
CA LEU A 237 -25.18 20.02 30.78
C LEU A 237 -23.78 20.30 31.34
N LYS A 238 -22.90 20.89 30.53
CA LYS A 238 -21.56 21.33 30.92
C LYS A 238 -21.59 22.47 31.95
N LYS A 239 -22.50 23.45 31.80
CA LYS A 239 -22.71 24.51 32.80
C LYS A 239 -23.27 23.95 34.11
N ASP A 240 -24.20 23.00 34.05
CA ASP A 240 -24.77 22.36 35.24
C ASP A 240 -23.71 21.54 35.99
N SER A 241 -22.92 20.72 35.28
CA SER A 241 -21.78 19.98 35.82
C SER A 241 -20.73 20.91 36.46
N GLN A 242 -20.39 22.03 35.80
CA GLN A 242 -19.49 23.02 36.35
C GLN A 242 -20.04 23.70 37.61
N THR A 243 -21.35 24.01 37.63
CA THR A 243 -22.04 24.58 38.80
C THR A 243 -22.07 23.59 39.97
N GLN A 244 -22.36 22.31 39.72
CA GLN A 244 -22.33 21.25 40.73
C GLN A 244 -20.94 21.07 41.33
N LYS A 245 -19.89 21.08 40.49
CA LYS A 245 -18.49 21.03 40.95
C LYS A 245 -18.13 22.24 41.83
N GLN A 246 -18.58 23.44 41.47
CA GLN A 246 -18.34 24.64 42.26
C GLN A 246 -19.08 24.61 43.61
N LEU A 247 -20.32 24.10 43.63
CA LEU A 247 -21.09 23.88 44.86
C LEU A 247 -20.38 22.87 45.79
N LEU A 248 -19.88 21.75 45.24
CA LEU A 248 -19.17 20.73 46.01
C LEU A 248 -17.85 21.27 46.60
N LEU A 249 -17.09 22.04 45.81
CA LEU A 249 -15.89 22.73 46.30
C LEU A 249 -16.22 23.70 47.45
N GLN A 250 -17.30 24.47 47.35
CA GLN A 250 -17.73 25.36 48.43
C GLN A 250 -18.16 24.56 49.68
N GLN A 251 -18.84 23.43 49.53
CA GLN A 251 -19.20 22.56 50.67
C GLN A 251 -17.95 22.00 51.37
N HIS A 252 -16.94 21.55 50.62
CA HIS A 252 -15.67 21.10 51.20
C HIS A 252 -14.92 22.24 51.89
N GLN A 253 -14.86 23.43 51.29
CA GLN A 253 -14.24 24.61 51.89
C GLN A 253 -14.91 24.98 53.22
N ASN A 254 -16.25 25.07 53.24
CA ASN A 254 -17.02 25.35 54.45
C ASN A 254 -16.79 24.28 55.54
N ARG A 255 -16.68 23.00 55.16
CA ARG A 255 -16.41 21.92 56.13
C ARG A 255 -14.98 21.97 56.69
N ILE A 256 -14.00 22.36 55.88
CA ILE A 256 -12.62 22.59 56.33
C ILE A 256 -12.56 23.78 57.30
N GLU A 257 -13.21 24.90 56.97
CA GLU A 257 -13.29 26.07 57.86
C GLU A 257 -14.00 25.75 59.19
N GLN A 258 -15.08 24.96 59.15
CA GLN A 258 -15.74 24.47 60.35
C GLN A 258 -14.80 23.60 61.20
N LEU A 259 -14.09 22.65 60.60
CA LEU A 259 -13.14 21.78 61.31
C LEU A 259 -11.96 22.57 61.90
N ILE A 260 -11.49 23.62 61.23
CA ILE A 260 -10.47 24.54 61.76
C ILE A 260 -11.02 25.25 63.01
N SER A 261 -12.25 25.79 62.96
CA SER A 261 -12.86 26.46 64.11
C SER A 261 -13.14 25.50 65.28
N GLU A 262 -13.59 24.27 65.00
CA GLU A 262 -13.76 23.21 65.99
C GLU A 262 -12.42 22.88 66.68
N HIS A 263 -11.34 22.76 65.91
CA HIS A 263 -10.00 22.50 66.43
C HIS A 263 -9.42 23.68 67.24
N GLU A 264 -9.59 24.92 66.77
CA GLU A 264 -9.17 26.13 67.50
C GLU A 264 -9.86 26.24 68.87
N GLN A 265 -11.16 25.93 68.93
CA GLN A 265 -11.92 25.89 70.20
C GLN A 265 -11.43 24.78 71.14
N GLU A 266 -11.12 23.59 70.61
CA GLU A 266 -10.58 22.48 71.41
C GLU A 266 -9.18 22.81 71.96
N VAL A 267 -8.30 23.39 71.15
CA VAL A 267 -6.96 23.84 71.56
C VAL A 267 -7.02 24.91 72.65
N ALA A 268 -7.97 25.87 72.54
CA ALA A 268 -8.21 26.85 73.59
C ALA A 268 -8.66 26.18 74.91
N ALA A 269 -9.65 25.30 74.86
CA ALA A 269 -10.14 24.58 76.03
C ALA A 269 -9.07 23.69 76.70
N LEU A 270 -8.22 23.02 75.91
CA LEU A 270 -7.08 22.26 76.41
C LEU A 270 -6.02 23.16 77.05
N THR A 271 -5.78 24.35 76.48
CA THR A 271 -4.86 25.35 77.03
C THR A 271 -5.34 25.88 78.39
N ASP A 272 -6.63 26.20 78.52
CA ASP A 272 -7.23 26.64 79.80
C ASP A 272 -7.19 25.53 80.87
N LYS A 273 -7.43 24.28 80.46
CA LYS A 273 -7.30 23.13 81.35
C LYS A 273 -5.85 22.91 81.80
N ALA A 274 -4.88 23.07 80.90
CA ALA A 274 -3.44 22.98 81.22
C ALA A 274 -2.99 24.14 82.13
N ASN A 275 -3.48 25.35 81.90
CA ASN A 275 -3.23 26.52 82.76
C ASN A 275 -3.81 26.29 84.16
N SER A 276 -5.04 25.79 84.26
CA SER A 276 -5.68 25.43 85.53
C SER A 276 -4.89 24.36 86.28
N ALA A 277 -4.49 23.28 85.60
CA ALA A 277 -3.66 22.22 86.19
C ALA A 277 -2.30 22.73 86.68
N ARG A 278 -1.67 23.66 85.94
CA ARG A 278 -0.43 24.33 86.35
C ARG A 278 -0.63 25.18 87.61
N SER A 279 -1.74 25.90 87.72
CA SER A 279 -2.09 26.66 88.95
C SER A 279 -2.30 25.74 90.16
N TYR A 280 -2.96 24.58 89.97
CA TYR A 280 -3.07 23.57 91.03
C TYR A 280 -1.70 22.99 91.43
N ALA A 281 -0.83 22.67 90.48
CA ALA A 281 0.52 22.19 90.75
C ALA A 281 1.35 23.22 91.54
N ASN A 282 1.30 24.50 91.15
CA ASN A 282 1.96 25.59 91.88
C ASN A 282 1.42 25.75 93.31
N SER A 283 0.12 25.57 93.51
CA SER A 283 -0.51 25.62 94.84
C SER A 283 -0.04 24.46 95.74
N ILE A 284 0.01 23.24 95.20
CA ILE A 284 0.54 22.06 95.90
C ILE A 284 2.04 22.25 96.22
N GLN A 285 2.83 22.77 95.29
CA GLN A 285 4.25 23.06 95.52
C GLN A 285 4.44 24.07 96.67
N SER A 286 3.67 25.16 96.69
CA SER A 286 3.73 26.14 97.78
C SER A 286 3.32 25.55 99.13
N GLN A 287 2.30 24.68 99.18
CA GLN A 287 1.96 23.94 100.41
C GLN A 287 3.10 23.02 100.86
N MET A 288 3.77 22.34 99.91
CA MET A 288 4.87 21.43 100.19
C MET A 288 6.12 22.17 100.70
N GLU A 289 6.40 23.37 100.19
CA GLU A 289 7.45 24.26 100.71
C GLU A 289 7.17 24.69 102.16
N ILE A 290 5.92 25.06 102.49
CA ILE A 290 5.52 25.42 103.87
C ILE A 290 5.71 24.23 104.83
N ILE A 291 5.26 23.03 104.43
CA ILE A 291 5.42 21.80 105.23
C ILE A 291 6.90 21.46 105.42
N HIS A 292 7.71 21.60 104.37
CA HIS A 292 9.15 21.36 104.43
C HIS A 292 9.86 22.33 105.39
N GLU A 293 9.50 23.62 105.38
CA GLU A 293 10.10 24.60 106.29
C GLU A 293 9.64 24.44 107.76
N GLN A 294 8.39 24.04 107.99
CA GLN A 294 7.92 23.60 109.32
C GLN A 294 8.71 22.37 109.81
N THR A 295 8.93 21.39 108.95
CA THR A 295 9.74 20.20 109.28
C THR A 295 11.20 20.59 109.58
N ARG A 296 11.77 21.54 108.82
CA ARG A 296 13.13 22.06 109.00
C ARG A 296 13.31 22.77 110.34
N THR A 297 12.37 23.64 110.71
CA THR A 297 12.38 24.37 111.99
C THR A 297 12.14 23.44 113.19
N GLN A 298 11.27 22.44 113.06
CA GLN A 298 11.08 21.45 114.11
C GLN A 298 12.33 20.57 114.30
N ASN A 299 13.00 20.18 113.21
CA ASN A 299 14.28 19.46 113.27
C ASN A 299 15.41 20.28 113.93
N SER A 300 15.47 21.60 113.73
CA SER A 300 16.49 22.43 114.38
C SER A 300 16.26 22.56 115.90
N VAL A 301 14.99 22.63 116.35
CA VAL A 301 14.62 22.58 117.77
C VAL A 301 15.03 21.24 118.40
N HIS A 302 14.76 20.12 117.74
CA HIS A 302 15.20 18.81 118.23
C HIS A 302 16.73 18.68 118.26
N ALA A 303 17.45 19.22 117.27
CA ALA A 303 18.92 19.25 117.29
C ALA A 303 19.48 20.07 118.47
N HIS A 304 18.84 21.20 118.82
CA HIS A 304 19.23 21.98 120.01
C HIS A 304 18.94 21.23 121.32
N GLN A 305 17.83 20.50 121.43
CA GLN A 305 17.54 19.63 122.58
C GLN A 305 18.56 18.49 122.72
N VAL A 306 18.92 17.83 121.61
CA VAL A 306 19.94 16.78 121.59
C VAL A 306 21.29 17.33 122.04
N SER A 307 21.73 18.47 121.50
CA SER A 307 22.99 19.11 121.88
C SER A 307 23.06 19.50 123.36
N HIS A 308 21.95 19.99 123.94
CA HIS A 308 21.86 20.24 125.38
C HIS A 308 21.99 18.95 126.19
N LEU A 309 21.32 17.87 125.78
CA LEU A 309 21.41 16.57 126.46
C LEU A 309 22.84 15.99 126.39
N GLU A 310 23.49 16.05 125.23
CA GLU A 310 24.89 15.65 125.03
C GLU A 310 25.86 16.43 125.91
N SER A 311 25.63 17.74 126.09
CA SER A 311 26.39 18.58 127.03
C SER A 311 26.24 18.10 128.48
N THR A 312 25.01 17.87 128.96
CA THR A 312 24.78 17.33 130.31
C THR A 312 25.36 15.92 130.52
N VAL A 313 25.32 15.05 129.50
CA VAL A 313 25.95 13.72 129.56
C VAL A 313 27.48 13.85 129.63
N SER A 314 28.07 14.83 128.94
CA SER A 314 29.51 15.10 128.96
C SER A 314 29.98 15.62 130.33
N GLN A 315 29.19 16.48 130.96
CA GLN A 315 29.41 16.97 132.33
C GLN A 315 29.44 15.80 133.34
N LEU A 316 28.38 14.97 133.36
CA LEU A 316 28.28 13.79 134.25
C LEU A 316 29.40 12.76 134.01
N ARG A 317 29.84 12.59 132.76
CA ARG A 317 31.00 11.74 132.41
C ARG A 317 32.33 12.29 132.89
N SER A 318 32.44 13.60 133.14
CA SER A 318 33.63 14.21 133.75
C SER A 318 33.66 13.95 135.25
N GLU A 319 32.55 14.22 135.93
CA GLU A 319 32.38 13.99 137.38
C GLU A 319 32.61 12.51 137.75
N LEU A 320 32.09 11.57 136.95
CA LEU A 320 32.36 10.14 137.12
C LEU A 320 33.85 9.77 136.97
N ARG A 321 34.58 10.41 136.05
CA ARG A 321 36.02 10.19 135.85
C ARG A 321 36.85 10.71 137.02
N GLU A 322 36.43 11.82 137.62
CA GLU A 322 37.11 12.43 138.76
C GLU A 322 36.89 11.62 140.04
N ALA A 323 35.66 11.14 140.27
CA ALA A 323 35.38 10.17 141.33
C ALA A 323 36.18 8.86 141.16
N LYS A 324 36.29 8.33 139.92
CA LYS A 324 37.03 7.10 139.65
C LYS A 324 38.53 7.22 140.01
N ARG A 325 39.17 8.35 139.69
CA ARG A 325 40.58 8.60 140.06
C ARG A 325 40.81 8.54 141.58
N ILE A 326 39.91 9.15 142.36
CA ILE A 326 39.98 9.17 143.83
C ILE A 326 39.83 7.76 144.44
N TYR A 327 39.09 6.87 143.78
CA TYR A 327 39.01 5.46 144.19
C TYR A 327 40.25 4.66 143.76
N GLU A 328 40.82 4.92 142.59
CA GLU A 328 42.02 4.22 142.08
C GLU A 328 43.26 4.51 142.93
N ASP A 329 43.52 5.77 143.29
CA ASP A 329 44.61 6.15 144.22
C ASP A 329 44.49 5.43 145.58
N LYS A 330 43.27 5.11 146.00
CA LYS A 330 42.96 4.43 147.28
C LYS A 330 43.03 2.91 147.21
N VAL A 331 43.02 2.32 146.01
CA VAL A 331 43.29 0.90 145.78
C VAL A 331 44.80 0.65 145.71
N GLU A 332 45.57 1.54 145.08
CA GLU A 332 47.03 1.40 144.96
C GLU A 332 47.74 1.42 146.34
N ASP A 333 47.24 2.20 147.30
CA ASP A 333 47.75 2.21 148.69
C ASP A 333 47.38 0.95 149.50
N LEU A 334 46.36 0.20 149.08
CA LEU A 334 45.97 -1.08 149.69
C LEU A 334 46.72 -2.27 149.07
N GLU A 335 46.99 -2.24 147.75
CA GLU A 335 47.75 -3.30 147.07
C GLU A 335 49.22 -3.37 147.52
N LYS A 336 49.81 -2.24 147.95
CA LYS A 336 51.16 -2.18 148.54
C LYS A 336 51.29 -2.86 149.92
N GLN A 337 50.19 -3.35 150.51
CA GLN A 337 50.21 -4.08 151.80
C GLN A 337 50.11 -5.61 151.66
N SER A 338 50.09 -6.20 150.46
CA SER A 338 49.92 -7.65 150.27
C SER A 338 51.03 -8.32 149.43
N HIS A 339 52.19 -8.49 150.06
CA HIS A 339 53.17 -9.57 149.82
C HIS A 339 53.49 -10.13 151.21
N PRO A 340 53.43 -11.46 151.53
CA PRO A 340 53.66 -12.58 150.62
C PRO A 340 52.91 -13.91 150.95
N ALA A 341 51.94 -14.36 150.15
CA ALA A 341 51.61 -15.81 149.98
C ALA A 341 50.43 -16.02 149.02
N HIS A 342 50.72 -16.48 147.80
CA HIS A 342 50.01 -17.64 147.22
C HIS A 342 50.82 -18.22 146.05
N SER A 343 51.99 -18.75 146.41
CA SER A 343 52.54 -19.90 145.70
C SER A 343 51.58 -21.10 145.87
N ALA A 344 51.65 -22.06 144.95
CA ALA A 344 50.88 -23.32 144.91
C ALA A 344 49.40 -23.26 144.42
N ILE A 345 49.19 -22.74 143.21
CA ILE A 345 48.42 -23.46 142.17
C ILE A 345 49.30 -23.43 140.90
N ALA A 346 50.35 -24.26 140.81
CA ALA A 346 50.29 -25.66 140.38
C ALA A 346 50.06 -25.80 138.86
N GLU A 347 51.18 -25.84 138.13
CA GLU A 347 51.51 -26.73 136.98
C GLU A 347 50.34 -27.20 136.07
N ALA A 348 50.35 -27.06 134.74
CA ALA A 348 51.48 -27.10 133.82
C ALA A 348 51.09 -26.60 132.41
N GLN A 349 52.01 -25.85 131.80
CA GLN A 349 52.10 -25.64 130.35
C GLN A 349 53.08 -26.69 129.78
N THR A 350 52.76 -27.36 128.67
CA THR A 350 53.68 -27.90 127.61
C THR A 350 52.84 -28.75 126.62
N GLU A 351 52.68 -28.32 125.37
CA GLU A 351 53.57 -28.52 124.21
C GLU A 351 53.43 -29.90 123.50
N GLN A 352 52.73 -29.88 122.36
CA GLN A 352 53.25 -30.14 121.01
C GLN A 352 54.06 -31.43 120.67
N ASP A 353 53.61 -32.08 119.58
CA ASP A 353 54.28 -33.02 118.64
C ASP A 353 54.73 -34.44 119.07
N GLN A 354 54.18 -35.48 118.38
CA GLN A 354 54.93 -36.38 117.45
C GLN A 354 53.95 -37.30 116.64
N ARG A 355 54.36 -37.81 115.46
CA ARG A 355 53.59 -38.68 114.52
C ARG A 355 53.90 -40.19 114.70
N SER A 356 53.07 -41.12 114.16
CA SER A 356 53.52 -42.28 113.32
C SER A 356 52.44 -43.27 112.78
N GLN A 357 52.86 -44.15 111.82
CA GLN A 357 52.18 -45.32 111.16
C GLN A 357 51.14 -45.05 110.02
N GLU A 358 50.76 -45.94 109.06
CA GLU A 358 51.30 -47.16 108.34
C GLU A 358 50.39 -47.47 107.09
N SER A 359 50.58 -48.49 106.21
CA SER A 359 51.56 -48.60 105.11
C SER A 359 51.08 -49.44 103.85
N GLY A 360 51.71 -49.21 102.68
CA GLY A 360 51.89 -50.00 101.41
C GLY A 360 50.88 -51.01 100.80
N ASN A 361 50.39 -50.75 99.55
CA ASN A 361 49.96 -51.81 98.58
C ASN A 361 49.69 -51.37 97.07
N LEU A 362 50.55 -50.59 96.38
CA LEU A 362 50.18 -49.98 95.06
C LEU A 362 51.09 -50.23 93.83
N ASN A 363 52.16 -51.03 93.90
CA ASN A 363 53.21 -50.98 92.86
C ASN A 363 52.96 -51.84 91.60
N ASP A 364 52.13 -52.89 91.66
CA ASP A 364 52.12 -53.93 90.61
C ASP A 364 51.22 -53.62 89.39
N GLN A 365 50.27 -52.68 89.50
CA GLN A 365 49.33 -52.38 88.40
C GLN A 365 49.95 -51.62 87.21
N ILE A 366 51.08 -50.93 87.42
CA ILE A 366 51.66 -50.04 86.40
C ILE A 366 52.31 -50.82 85.24
N HIS A 367 52.80 -52.04 85.48
CA HIS A 367 53.52 -52.81 84.46
C HIS A 367 52.62 -53.41 83.37
N GLN A 368 51.32 -53.59 83.60
CA GLN A 368 50.44 -54.28 82.66
C GLN A 368 49.88 -53.39 81.52
N LEU A 369 49.83 -52.07 81.72
CA LEU A 369 49.28 -51.12 80.74
C LEU A 369 50.22 -50.80 79.57
N LEU A 370 51.54 -50.97 79.75
CA LEU A 370 52.53 -50.62 78.72
C LEU A 370 52.54 -51.57 77.51
N THR A 371 52.07 -52.81 77.67
CA THR A 371 52.17 -53.84 76.63
C THR A 371 51.09 -53.72 75.55
N GLU A 372 49.89 -53.22 75.88
CA GLU A 372 48.79 -53.09 74.91
C GLU A 372 49.03 -51.97 73.88
N LEU A 373 49.66 -50.87 74.29
CA LEU A 373 49.89 -49.68 73.44
C LEU A 373 50.64 -50.06 72.14
N HIS A 374 51.66 -50.91 72.25
CA HIS A 374 52.55 -51.24 71.14
C HIS A 374 51.87 -52.05 70.02
N LYS A 375 50.75 -52.73 70.31
CA LYS A 375 50.01 -53.52 69.32
C LYS A 375 49.16 -52.65 68.38
N LYS A 376 48.66 -51.51 68.87
CA LYS A 376 47.77 -50.62 68.09
C LYS A 376 48.50 -49.73 67.07
N GLU A 377 49.79 -49.49 67.28
CA GLU A 377 50.65 -48.72 66.36
C GLU A 377 50.78 -49.37 64.96
N ILE A 378 50.75 -50.71 64.89
CA ILE A 378 51.00 -51.46 63.65
C ILE A 378 49.79 -51.45 62.72
N GLU A 379 48.58 -51.64 63.26
CA GLU A 379 47.33 -51.63 62.49
C GLU A 379 47.12 -50.27 61.79
N LEU A 380 47.47 -49.17 62.47
CA LEU A 380 47.34 -47.79 61.97
C LEU A 380 48.15 -47.50 60.70
N ASN A 381 49.23 -48.24 60.42
CA ASN A 381 50.09 -47.95 59.26
C ASN A 381 49.63 -48.62 57.95
N LEU A 382 48.89 -49.73 58.03
CA LEU A 382 48.31 -50.38 56.84
C LEU A 382 47.14 -49.56 56.27
N GLU A 383 46.30 -49.00 57.14
CA GLU A 383 45.17 -48.14 56.78
C GLU A 383 45.61 -46.90 55.98
N LYS A 384 46.76 -46.29 56.35
CA LYS A 384 47.30 -45.08 55.70
C LYS A 384 47.63 -45.26 54.22
N GLU A 385 48.24 -46.38 53.84
CA GLU A 385 48.70 -46.58 52.45
C GLU A 385 47.55 -46.96 51.49
N GLN A 386 46.49 -47.59 52.00
CA GLN A 386 45.27 -47.83 51.21
C GLN A 386 44.52 -46.51 50.94
N ASN A 387 44.44 -45.65 51.96
CA ASN A 387 43.80 -44.34 51.89
C ASN A 387 44.48 -43.44 50.83
N LYS A 388 45.82 -43.43 50.78
CA LYS A 388 46.63 -42.64 49.83
C LYS A 388 46.23 -42.83 48.36
N ARG A 389 45.98 -44.08 47.91
CA ARG A 389 45.60 -44.35 46.51
C ARG A 389 44.22 -43.80 46.13
N PHE A 390 43.33 -43.65 47.11
CA PHE A 390 42.02 -43.03 46.90
C PHE A 390 42.15 -41.51 46.68
N TRP A 391 43.10 -40.86 47.36
CA TRP A 391 43.39 -39.42 47.18
C TRP A 391 43.91 -39.09 45.78
N ASP A 392 44.80 -39.91 45.21
CA ASP A 392 45.37 -39.66 43.88
C ASP A 392 44.27 -39.64 42.80
N GLN A 393 43.38 -40.64 42.77
CA GLN A 393 42.28 -40.71 41.79
C GLN A 393 41.22 -39.62 42.00
N ASN A 394 40.99 -39.20 43.25
CA ASN A 394 40.08 -38.10 43.57
C ASN A 394 40.68 -36.73 43.15
N THR A 395 42.01 -36.62 43.09
CA THR A 395 42.72 -35.41 42.65
C THR A 395 42.53 -35.12 41.16
N ASP A 396 42.67 -36.12 40.28
CA ASP A 396 42.41 -35.96 38.83
C ASP A 396 40.94 -35.59 38.53
N SER A 397 40.02 -36.18 39.29
CA SER A 397 38.59 -35.83 39.24
C SER A 397 38.37 -34.38 39.69
N SER A 398 39.06 -33.92 40.75
CA SER A 398 39.02 -32.54 41.23
C SER A 398 39.54 -31.55 40.17
N ILE A 399 40.66 -31.83 39.50
CA ILE A 399 41.24 -30.96 38.47
C ILE A 399 40.24 -30.71 37.33
N THR A 400 39.52 -31.77 36.91
CA THR A 400 38.49 -31.69 35.86
C THR A 400 37.29 -30.86 36.32
N ILE A 401 36.83 -31.06 37.55
CA ILE A 401 35.74 -30.27 38.15
C ILE A 401 36.14 -28.79 38.30
N ASP A 402 37.37 -28.50 38.73
CA ASP A 402 37.88 -27.14 38.89
C ASP A 402 38.06 -26.41 37.56
N HIS A 403 38.29 -27.12 36.46
CA HIS A 403 38.31 -26.51 35.13
C HIS A 403 36.91 -26.06 34.71
N LEU A 404 35.90 -26.93 34.84
CA LEU A 404 34.50 -26.63 34.53
C LEU A 404 33.94 -25.52 35.44
N ARG A 405 34.32 -25.50 36.73
CA ARG A 405 33.99 -24.38 37.65
C ARG A 405 34.54 -23.05 37.16
N ARG A 406 35.82 -22.99 36.76
CA ARG A 406 36.43 -21.76 36.21
C ARG A 406 35.77 -21.28 34.92
N GLU A 407 35.31 -22.18 34.05
CA GLU A 407 34.54 -21.79 32.86
C GLU A 407 33.15 -21.25 33.22
N LEU A 408 32.46 -21.90 34.14
CA LEU A 408 31.16 -21.47 34.64
C LEU A 408 31.27 -20.08 35.31
N ASP A 409 32.26 -19.87 36.17
CA ASP A 409 32.54 -18.60 36.83
C ASP A 409 32.84 -17.49 35.81
N ASN A 410 33.64 -17.78 34.77
CA ASN A 410 33.94 -16.81 33.72
C ASN A 410 32.68 -16.42 32.92
N LYS A 411 31.81 -17.39 32.61
CA LYS A 411 30.50 -17.13 31.99
C LYS A 411 29.55 -16.35 32.89
N ASN A 412 29.55 -16.65 34.19
CA ASN A 412 28.76 -15.93 35.18
C ASN A 412 29.23 -14.47 35.31
N MET A 413 30.54 -14.24 35.32
CA MET A 413 31.15 -12.90 35.30
C MET A 413 30.90 -12.14 33.97
N GLN A 414 30.70 -12.82 32.84
CA GLN A 414 30.25 -12.18 31.60
C GLN A 414 28.77 -11.77 31.68
N LEU A 415 27.90 -12.67 32.15
CA LEU A 415 26.48 -12.39 32.39
C LEU A 415 26.30 -11.20 33.35
N GLN A 416 27.00 -11.18 34.48
CA GLN A 416 26.87 -10.12 35.47
C GLN A 416 27.33 -8.75 34.94
N ARG A 417 28.32 -8.70 34.04
CA ARG A 417 28.70 -7.46 33.35
C ARG A 417 27.60 -6.98 32.39
N MET A 418 26.99 -7.88 31.63
CA MET A 418 25.88 -7.55 30.73
C MET A 418 24.62 -7.14 31.50
N GLU A 419 24.35 -7.79 32.64
CA GLU A 419 23.23 -7.43 33.52
C GLU A 419 23.44 -6.03 34.13
N ASN A 420 24.68 -5.69 34.51
CA ASN A 420 25.02 -4.37 35.00
C ASN A 420 24.89 -3.28 33.93
N THR A 421 25.36 -3.50 32.69
CA THR A 421 25.16 -2.50 31.62
C THR A 421 23.69 -2.32 31.25
N VAL A 422 22.88 -3.40 31.28
CA VAL A 422 21.42 -3.30 31.11
C VAL A 422 20.76 -2.53 32.27
N LYS A 423 21.20 -2.74 33.51
CA LYS A 423 20.74 -1.95 34.68
C LYS A 423 21.11 -0.47 34.52
N GLU A 424 22.36 -0.16 34.16
CA GLU A 424 22.83 1.21 33.91
C GLU A 424 22.00 1.90 32.82
N MET A 425 21.82 1.25 31.66
CA MET A 425 20.98 1.78 30.57
C MET A 425 19.53 2.02 31.00
N LYS A 426 18.95 1.09 31.80
CA LYS A 426 17.60 1.26 32.36
C LYS A 426 17.54 2.45 33.32
N THR A 427 18.55 2.65 34.17
CA THR A 427 18.61 3.81 35.07
C THR A 427 18.83 5.13 34.34
N GLU A 428 19.64 5.18 33.28
CA GLU A 428 19.82 6.42 32.50
C GLU A 428 18.55 6.78 31.72
N CYS A 429 17.86 5.80 31.13
CA CYS A 429 16.57 6.00 30.48
C CYS A 429 15.52 6.54 31.47
N HIS A 430 15.46 5.95 32.68
CA HIS A 430 14.60 6.45 33.76
C HIS A 430 14.96 7.90 34.15
N ARG A 431 16.24 8.18 34.39
CA ARG A 431 16.76 9.51 34.73
C ARG A 431 16.50 10.54 33.64
N GLN A 432 16.50 10.14 32.36
CA GLN A 432 16.16 10.99 31.22
C GLN A 432 14.66 11.33 31.23
N MET A 433 13.80 10.34 31.48
CA MET A 433 12.35 10.55 31.65
C MET A 433 12.04 11.44 32.85
N GLU A 434 12.70 11.26 34.00
CA GLU A 434 12.58 12.13 35.18
C GLU A 434 12.94 13.59 34.86
N ARG A 435 14.03 13.83 34.13
CA ARG A 435 14.45 15.19 33.71
C ARG A 435 13.44 15.83 32.76
N GLN A 436 12.84 15.07 31.84
CA GLN A 436 11.74 15.58 30.99
C GLN A 436 10.49 15.88 31.82
N MET A 437 10.11 15.01 32.75
CA MET A 437 8.97 15.23 33.65
C MET A 437 9.16 16.44 34.56
N ALA A 438 10.38 16.67 35.07
CA ALA A 438 10.72 17.85 35.85
C ALA A 438 10.57 19.15 35.02
N ALA A 439 11.09 19.17 33.79
CA ALA A 439 10.94 20.32 32.88
C ALA A 439 9.47 20.59 32.49
N ILE A 440 8.68 19.54 32.26
CA ILE A 440 7.23 19.66 32.00
C ILE A 440 6.50 20.20 33.25
N LYS A 441 6.85 19.71 34.45
CA LYS A 441 6.27 20.19 35.70
C LYS A 441 6.59 21.67 35.94
N GLU A 442 7.83 22.10 35.77
CA GLU A 442 8.23 23.51 35.91
C GLU A 442 7.50 24.41 34.89
N LYS A 443 7.33 23.93 33.65
CA LYS A 443 6.53 24.62 32.62
C LYS A 443 5.04 24.73 33.04
N ASN A 444 4.45 23.68 33.58
CA ASN A 444 3.07 23.71 34.06
C ASN A 444 2.90 24.64 35.26
N GLU A 445 3.86 24.66 36.19
CA GLU A 445 3.89 25.62 37.29
C GLU A 445 4.04 27.06 36.79
N SER A 446 4.85 27.32 35.75
CA SER A 446 4.97 28.66 35.16
C SER A 446 3.69 29.11 34.46
N ILE A 447 2.97 28.21 33.78
CA ILE A 447 1.64 28.46 33.22
C ILE A 447 0.61 28.75 34.32
N GLY A 448 0.67 28.02 35.45
CA GLY A 448 -0.15 28.30 36.64
C GLY A 448 0.15 29.67 37.25
N ARG A 449 1.44 30.04 37.36
CA ARG A 449 1.87 31.38 37.80
C ARG A 449 1.33 32.47 36.87
N ILE A 450 1.49 32.33 35.55
CA ILE A 450 0.93 33.26 34.55
C ILE A 450 -0.59 33.38 34.69
N SER A 451 -1.31 32.27 34.81
CA SER A 451 -2.77 32.25 34.98
C SER A 451 -3.21 32.99 36.25
N SER A 452 -2.52 32.77 37.38
CA SER A 452 -2.81 33.48 38.63
C SER A 452 -2.51 34.99 38.55
N LEU A 453 -1.47 35.39 37.80
CA LEU A 453 -1.15 36.80 37.53
C LEU A 453 -2.17 37.45 36.60
N THR A 454 -2.68 36.72 35.60
CA THR A 454 -3.76 37.19 34.71
C THR A 454 -5.06 37.42 35.49
N VAL A 455 -5.49 36.46 36.33
CA VAL A 455 -6.66 36.63 37.21
C VAL A 455 -6.46 37.81 38.16
N ARG A 456 -5.27 37.97 38.73
CA ARG A 456 -4.95 39.11 39.60
C ARG A 456 -5.03 40.44 38.83
N LEU A 457 -4.52 40.51 37.60
CA LEU A 457 -4.58 41.70 36.75
C LEU A 457 -6.03 42.08 36.39
N GLU A 458 -6.88 41.11 36.06
CA GLU A 458 -8.30 41.40 35.81
C GLU A 458 -9.02 41.83 37.10
N SER A 459 -8.70 41.22 38.25
CA SER A 459 -9.25 41.66 39.54
C SER A 459 -8.86 43.09 39.90
N THR A 460 -7.63 43.53 39.60
CA THR A 460 -7.19 44.91 39.87
C THR A 460 -7.76 45.91 38.88
N LYS A 461 -7.95 45.54 37.60
CA LYS A 461 -8.72 46.33 36.63
C LYS A 461 -10.17 46.50 37.05
N GLU A 462 -10.80 45.44 37.57
CA GLU A 462 -12.18 45.45 38.07
C GLU A 462 -12.31 46.39 39.28
N THR A 463 -11.43 46.28 40.27
CA THR A 463 -11.43 47.20 41.43
C THR A 463 -11.13 48.64 41.01
N LEU A 464 -10.25 48.86 40.03
CA LEU A 464 -9.97 50.20 39.50
C LEU A 464 -11.19 50.80 38.80
N ARG A 465 -11.99 49.99 38.10
CA ARG A 465 -13.26 50.44 37.49
C ARG A 465 -14.26 50.86 38.56
N LYS A 466 -14.46 50.02 39.58
CA LYS A 466 -15.35 50.31 40.72
C LYS A 466 -14.92 51.56 41.48
N VAL A 467 -13.63 51.70 41.82
CA VAL A 467 -13.10 52.91 42.47
C VAL A 467 -13.29 54.16 41.61
N LYS A 468 -13.21 54.05 40.28
CA LYS A 468 -13.50 55.16 39.36
C LYS A 468 -15.00 55.53 39.37
N GLU A 469 -15.88 54.55 39.36
CA GLU A 469 -17.34 54.74 39.48
C GLU A 469 -17.71 55.36 40.84
N ASP A 470 -17.20 54.82 41.94
CA ASP A 470 -17.36 55.36 43.30
C ASP A 470 -16.83 56.80 43.42
N LEU A 471 -15.69 57.11 42.82
CA LEU A 471 -15.13 58.48 42.81
C LEU A 471 -16.06 59.44 42.05
N THR A 472 -16.64 59.02 40.93
CA THR A 472 -17.64 59.85 40.22
C THR A 472 -18.93 60.03 41.01
N ALA A 473 -19.40 59.01 41.73
CA ALA A 473 -20.53 59.14 42.65
C ALA A 473 -20.21 60.10 43.80
N LYS A 474 -19.02 59.99 44.41
CA LYS A 474 -18.58 60.89 45.48
C LYS A 474 -18.37 62.33 45.04
N GLN A 475 -17.99 62.57 43.78
CA GLN A 475 -17.95 63.92 43.20
C GLN A 475 -19.37 64.54 43.13
N ILE A 476 -20.38 63.75 42.75
CA ILE A 476 -21.78 64.20 42.69
C ILE A 476 -22.34 64.42 44.11
N ASP A 477 -22.03 63.52 45.05
CA ASP A 477 -22.36 63.69 46.48
C ASP A 477 -21.72 64.98 47.05
N LEU A 478 -20.47 65.29 46.69
CA LEU A 478 -19.78 66.49 47.15
C LEU A 478 -20.42 67.75 46.58
N GLU A 479 -20.68 67.82 45.26
CA GLU A 479 -21.36 68.97 44.65
C GLU A 479 -22.77 69.19 45.20
N THR A 480 -23.49 68.12 45.55
CA THR A 480 -24.80 68.24 46.19
C THR A 480 -24.68 68.64 47.66
N ALA A 481 -23.71 68.11 48.40
CA ALA A 481 -23.38 68.53 49.76
C ALA A 481 -23.02 70.03 49.81
N GLU A 482 -22.14 70.52 48.95
CA GLU A 482 -21.79 71.95 48.83
C GLU A 482 -23.04 72.81 48.60
N LYS A 483 -23.91 72.43 47.65
CA LYS A 483 -25.19 73.11 47.40
C LYS A 483 -26.14 73.07 48.62
N THR A 484 -26.07 72.06 49.49
CA THR A 484 -26.82 72.03 50.76
C THR A 484 -26.16 72.86 51.86
N VAL A 485 -24.83 72.88 51.95
CA VAL A 485 -24.08 73.71 52.91
C VAL A 485 -24.36 75.18 52.64
N SER A 486 -24.31 75.64 51.39
CA SER A 486 -24.70 77.03 51.04
C SER A 486 -26.11 77.39 51.50
N LYS A 487 -27.07 76.45 51.41
CA LYS A 487 -28.46 76.63 51.88
C LYS A 487 -28.58 76.61 53.41
N LEU A 488 -27.77 75.79 54.09
CA LEU A 488 -27.77 75.69 55.55
C LEU A 488 -27.09 76.89 56.21
N THR A 489 -26.00 77.43 55.65
CA THR A 489 -25.36 78.65 56.13
C THR A 489 -26.32 79.85 56.10
N ALA A 490 -27.13 79.98 55.04
CA ALA A 490 -28.17 81.01 54.97
C ALA A 490 -29.24 80.85 56.07
N ARG A 491 -29.66 79.61 56.36
CA ARG A 491 -30.60 79.32 57.47
C ARG A 491 -30.00 79.50 58.86
N LEU A 492 -28.69 79.30 59.02
CA LEU A 492 -28.01 79.49 60.30
C LEU A 492 -28.04 80.98 60.70
N GLN A 493 -27.67 81.88 59.78
CA GLN A 493 -27.78 83.34 59.96
C GLN A 493 -29.21 83.76 60.37
N GLU A 494 -30.23 83.16 59.75
CA GLU A 494 -31.63 83.42 60.07
C GLU A 494 -31.99 82.97 61.51
N LYS A 495 -31.45 81.83 61.97
CA LYS A 495 -31.70 81.28 63.31
C LYS A 495 -30.91 81.95 64.44
N GLU A 496 -29.70 82.42 64.18
CA GLU A 496 -28.93 83.19 65.16
C GLU A 496 -29.68 84.47 65.57
N SER A 497 -30.33 85.15 64.62
CA SER A 497 -31.15 86.33 64.90
C SER A 497 -32.36 86.04 65.81
N ALA A 498 -32.88 84.80 65.79
CA ALA A 498 -34.01 84.38 66.63
C ALA A 498 -33.57 83.97 68.05
N LEU A 499 -32.37 83.38 68.21
CA LEU A 499 -31.86 82.96 69.52
C LEU A 499 -31.61 84.15 70.47
N GLU A 500 -31.11 85.27 69.93
CA GLU A 500 -30.94 86.57 70.61
C GLU A 500 -32.23 87.04 71.33
N VAL A 501 -33.40 86.74 70.76
CA VAL A 501 -34.72 87.06 71.34
C VAL A 501 -35.04 86.12 72.51
N THR A 502 -34.89 84.81 72.31
CA THR A 502 -35.27 83.78 73.32
C THR A 502 -34.40 83.82 74.59
N ASN A 503 -33.14 84.22 74.47
CA ASN A 503 -32.21 84.24 75.61
C ASN A 503 -32.58 85.30 76.68
N LYS A 504 -33.44 86.27 76.33
CA LYS A 504 -34.01 87.25 77.28
C LYS A 504 -35.10 86.64 78.19
N GLU A 505 -35.68 85.51 77.80
CA GLU A 505 -36.84 84.91 78.47
C GLU A 505 -36.43 83.84 79.51
N ILE A 506 -35.35 83.09 79.26
CA ILE A 506 -34.82 82.04 80.15
C ILE A 506 -34.46 82.58 81.55
N LYS A 507 -33.94 83.81 81.64
CA LYS A 507 -33.60 84.47 82.92
C LYS A 507 -34.78 84.62 83.89
N LYS A 508 -36.03 84.49 83.43
CA LYS A 508 -37.24 84.64 84.23
C LYS A 508 -37.67 83.36 84.98
N LEU A 509 -37.26 82.18 84.51
CA LEU A 509 -37.75 80.89 85.04
C LEU A 509 -36.85 80.29 86.14
N CYS A 510 -35.54 80.59 86.15
CA CYS A 510 -34.59 80.00 87.10
C CYS A 510 -34.85 80.36 88.58
N SER A 511 -35.66 81.37 88.87
CA SER A 511 -36.04 81.77 90.22
C SER A 511 -37.12 80.89 90.88
N GLN A 512 -37.78 79.99 90.14
CA GLN A 512 -38.88 79.16 90.67
C GLN A 512 -38.47 77.76 91.14
N LEU A 513 -37.27 77.27 90.79
CA LEU A 513 -36.86 75.89 91.06
C LEU A 513 -36.45 75.64 92.53
N GLY A 514 -36.06 76.69 93.26
CA GLY A 514 -35.40 76.57 94.57
C GLY A 514 -36.27 76.06 95.73
N SER A 515 -37.60 76.11 95.62
CA SER A 515 -38.51 75.70 96.72
C SER A 515 -38.77 74.19 96.79
N ARG A 516 -38.47 73.42 95.74
CA ARG A 516 -38.95 72.03 95.60
C ARG A 516 -37.98 70.95 96.12
N MET A 517 -36.81 71.34 96.61
CA MET A 517 -35.73 70.38 96.96
C MET A 517 -35.81 69.86 98.41
N GLN A 518 -36.73 70.37 99.23
CA GLN A 518 -36.73 70.13 100.69
C GLN A 518 -37.64 68.97 101.15
N GLU A 519 -38.47 68.40 100.27
CA GLU A 519 -39.43 67.33 100.62
C GLU A 519 -38.87 65.89 100.46
N LEU A 520 -37.79 65.68 99.70
CA LEU A 520 -37.26 64.34 99.37
C LEU A 520 -36.47 63.65 100.49
N GLN A 521 -36.36 64.25 101.68
CA GLN A 521 -35.44 63.80 102.73
C GLN A 521 -36.04 62.75 103.70
N GLN A 522 -37.34 62.42 103.60
CA GLN A 522 -38.04 61.54 104.56
C GLN A 522 -38.33 60.10 104.10
N LEU A 523 -38.25 59.76 102.81
CA LEU A 523 -38.58 58.41 102.30
C LEU A 523 -37.47 57.35 102.46
N LYS A 524 -36.35 57.68 103.12
CA LYS A 524 -35.11 56.87 103.10
C LYS A 524 -35.04 55.74 104.15
N ASN A 525 -36.03 55.59 105.03
CA ASN A 525 -35.89 54.78 106.25
C ASN A 525 -36.72 53.47 106.30
N GLU A 526 -37.34 53.03 105.20
CA GLU A 526 -38.26 51.86 105.20
C GLU A 526 -37.85 50.70 104.26
N GLU A 527 -36.73 50.80 103.54
CA GLU A 527 -36.36 49.84 102.46
C GLU A 527 -35.62 48.57 102.94
N ASP A 528 -34.90 48.63 104.07
CA ASP A 528 -33.84 47.67 104.43
C ASP A 528 -34.27 46.25 104.87
N CYS A 529 -35.57 45.90 104.85
CA CYS A 529 -36.05 44.60 105.34
C CYS A 529 -36.62 43.64 104.26
N SER A 530 -36.83 44.11 103.02
CA SER A 530 -37.45 43.29 101.96
C SER A 530 -36.47 42.53 101.05
N HIS A 531 -35.17 42.77 101.18
CA HIS A 531 -34.19 42.43 100.14
C HIS A 531 -33.76 40.94 100.09
N ASN A 532 -33.81 40.21 101.21
CA ASN A 532 -33.25 38.84 101.29
C ASN A 532 -34.17 37.72 100.79
N ALA A 533 -35.49 37.87 100.83
CA ALA A 533 -36.41 36.83 100.33
C ALA A 533 -36.57 36.87 98.80
N GLN A 534 -36.32 38.04 98.19
CA GLN A 534 -36.46 38.23 96.75
C GLN A 534 -35.25 37.68 95.97
N SER A 535 -34.04 37.78 96.53
CA SER A 535 -32.81 37.30 95.88
C SER A 535 -32.76 35.78 95.70
N GLU A 536 -33.25 34.99 96.67
CA GLU A 536 -33.35 33.52 96.54
C GLU A 536 -34.36 33.11 95.45
N CYS A 537 -35.48 33.83 95.34
CA CYS A 537 -36.52 33.55 94.35
C CYS A 537 -36.07 33.89 92.91
N GLU A 538 -35.31 34.98 92.74
CA GLU A 538 -34.69 35.34 91.46
C GLU A 538 -33.59 34.34 91.05
N THR A 539 -32.81 33.83 92.02
CA THR A 539 -31.74 32.84 91.78
C THR A 539 -32.28 31.53 91.21
N LEU A 540 -33.35 30.97 91.79
CA LEU A 540 -33.95 29.73 91.28
C LEU A 540 -34.59 29.90 89.88
N LYS A 541 -35.14 31.07 89.59
CA LYS A 541 -35.73 31.39 88.29
C LYS A 541 -34.66 31.46 87.19
N LEU A 542 -33.48 32.02 87.49
CA LEU A 542 -32.33 32.02 86.59
C LEU A 542 -31.79 30.60 86.33
N GLN A 543 -31.75 29.73 87.35
CA GLN A 543 -31.33 28.34 87.14
C GLN A 543 -32.28 27.56 86.24
N LEU A 544 -33.59 27.78 86.34
CA LEU A 544 -34.58 27.12 85.49
C LEU A 544 -34.44 27.58 84.02
N LEU A 545 -34.32 28.89 83.79
CA LEU A 545 -34.07 29.45 82.45
C LEU A 545 -32.77 28.93 81.82
N GLU A 546 -31.68 28.76 82.58
CA GLU A 546 -30.44 28.20 82.03
C GLU A 546 -30.57 26.71 81.68
N LYS A 547 -31.36 25.92 82.43
CA LYS A 547 -31.67 24.54 82.07
C LYS A 547 -32.51 24.45 80.79
N GLU A 548 -33.47 25.34 80.62
CA GLU A 548 -34.32 25.43 79.43
C GLU A 548 -33.50 25.84 78.20
N ARG A 549 -32.59 26.81 78.36
CA ARG A 549 -31.59 27.21 77.36
C ARG A 549 -30.67 26.07 76.93
N ILE A 550 -30.22 25.24 77.87
CA ILE A 550 -29.40 24.04 77.57
C ILE A 550 -30.22 23.01 76.77
N ILE A 551 -31.51 22.83 77.06
CA ILE A 551 -32.39 21.93 76.30
C ILE A 551 -32.59 22.43 74.86
N GLU A 552 -32.80 23.74 74.65
CA GLU A 552 -32.88 24.31 73.30
C GLU A 552 -31.57 24.11 72.50
N ILE A 553 -30.42 24.22 73.16
CA ILE A 553 -29.11 23.96 72.52
C ILE A 553 -29.00 22.49 72.09
N PHE A 554 -29.37 21.54 72.95
CA PHE A 554 -29.37 20.12 72.58
C PHE A 554 -30.39 19.79 71.48
N GLN A 555 -31.59 20.38 71.50
CA GLN A 555 -32.57 20.19 70.44
C GLN A 555 -32.03 20.68 69.09
N LYS A 556 -31.46 21.89 69.03
CA LYS A 556 -30.77 22.40 67.82
C LYS A 556 -29.61 21.50 67.38
N GLN A 557 -28.89 20.90 68.32
CA GLN A 557 -27.82 19.93 68.00
C GLN A 557 -28.37 18.65 67.36
N ILE A 558 -29.50 18.13 67.86
CA ILE A 558 -30.19 16.95 67.30
C ILE A 558 -30.76 17.25 65.91
N ASP A 559 -31.38 18.43 65.72
CA ASP A 559 -31.95 18.84 64.44
C ASP A 559 -30.84 19.01 63.38
N ASN A 560 -29.72 19.67 63.74
CA ASN A 560 -28.53 19.77 62.89
C ASN A 560 -27.95 18.39 62.54
N MET A 561 -27.82 17.49 63.53
CA MET A 561 -27.29 16.14 63.30
C MET A 561 -28.19 15.34 62.34
N THR A 562 -29.52 15.47 62.50
CA THR A 562 -30.52 14.83 61.64
C THR A 562 -30.44 15.38 60.21
N GLN A 563 -30.26 16.69 60.05
CA GLN A 563 -30.04 17.32 58.74
C GLN A 563 -28.77 16.79 58.05
N ILE A 564 -27.64 16.72 58.76
CA ILE A 564 -26.37 16.19 58.25
C ILE A 564 -26.51 14.73 57.81
N VAL A 565 -27.15 13.88 58.63
CA VAL A 565 -27.43 12.48 58.28
C VAL A 565 -28.32 12.38 57.05
N SER A 566 -29.35 13.22 56.91
CA SER A 566 -30.19 13.27 55.71
C SER A 566 -29.42 13.67 54.44
N GLN A 567 -28.40 14.52 54.58
CA GLN A 567 -27.57 14.99 53.49
C GLN A 567 -26.56 13.92 53.09
N HIS A 568 -25.90 13.28 54.05
CA HIS A 568 -25.02 12.12 53.81
C HIS A 568 -25.78 10.97 53.12
N SER A 569 -27.01 10.66 53.55
CA SER A 569 -27.86 9.66 52.91
C SER A 569 -28.15 9.98 51.44
N ARG A 570 -28.47 11.25 51.12
CA ARG A 570 -28.67 11.71 49.74
C ARG A 570 -27.39 11.66 48.91
N THR A 571 -26.25 12.08 49.46
CA THR A 571 -24.95 12.01 48.77
C THR A 571 -24.54 10.55 48.50
N ALA A 572 -24.74 9.65 49.47
CA ALA A 572 -24.47 8.22 49.29
C ALA A 572 -25.37 7.59 48.22
N GLY A 573 -26.67 7.96 48.19
CA GLY A 573 -27.59 7.54 47.13
C GLY A 573 -27.16 8.02 45.74
N ALA A 574 -26.72 9.28 45.62
CA ALA A 574 -26.20 9.81 44.36
C ALA A 574 -24.92 9.08 43.90
N MET A 575 -23.98 8.81 44.81
CA MET A 575 -22.76 8.05 44.52
C MET A 575 -23.05 6.60 44.08
N GLU A 576 -24.05 5.93 44.66
CA GLU A 576 -24.40 4.56 44.26
C GLU A 576 -25.08 4.53 42.88
N VAL A 577 -25.83 5.58 42.51
CA VAL A 577 -26.36 5.77 41.14
C VAL A 577 -25.23 6.04 40.15
N GLU A 578 -24.29 6.94 40.46
CA GLU A 578 -23.13 7.25 39.62
C GLU A 578 -22.25 6.00 39.39
N LYS A 579 -21.98 5.24 40.45
CA LYS A 579 -21.31 3.95 40.39
C LYS A 579 -22.05 2.95 39.50
N SER A 580 -23.38 2.88 39.58
CA SER A 580 -24.19 1.99 38.74
C SER A 580 -24.14 2.41 37.25
N GLN A 581 -24.14 3.71 36.98
CA GLN A 581 -23.97 4.28 35.64
C GLN A 581 -22.58 3.99 35.07
N LEU A 582 -21.51 4.20 35.84
CA LEU A 582 -20.13 3.87 35.44
C LEU A 582 -19.95 2.36 35.18
N ILE A 583 -20.58 1.48 35.97
CA ILE A 583 -20.59 0.04 35.73
C ILE A 583 -21.29 -0.30 34.41
N LYS A 584 -22.41 0.38 34.09
CA LYS A 584 -23.09 0.23 32.81
C LYS A 584 -22.18 0.66 31.66
N GLU A 585 -21.58 1.85 31.73
CA GLU A 585 -20.67 2.37 30.70
C GLU A 585 -19.46 1.45 30.49
N ILE A 586 -18.86 0.91 31.55
CA ILE A 586 -17.77 -0.08 31.44
C ILE A 586 -18.22 -1.34 30.69
N ASN A 587 -19.45 -1.82 30.94
CA ASN A 587 -19.99 -2.97 30.23
C ASN A 587 -20.30 -2.64 28.76
N ASP A 588 -20.87 -1.48 28.47
CA ASP A 588 -21.17 -1.01 27.11
C ASP A 588 -19.86 -0.85 26.30
N TRP A 589 -18.81 -0.25 26.88
CA TRP A 589 -17.48 -0.17 26.28
C TRP A 589 -16.84 -1.55 26.06
N LYS A 590 -17.00 -2.48 27.00
CA LYS A 590 -16.51 -3.85 26.87
C LYS A 590 -17.20 -4.61 25.72
N LEU A 591 -18.50 -4.40 25.55
CA LEU A 591 -19.28 -4.94 24.44
C LEU A 591 -18.81 -4.35 23.11
N LYS A 592 -18.59 -3.02 23.06
CA LYS A 592 -18.05 -2.32 21.88
C LYS A 592 -16.64 -2.80 21.50
N VAL A 593 -15.78 -3.10 22.47
CA VAL A 593 -14.45 -3.66 22.22
C VAL A 593 -14.52 -5.06 21.60
N GLU A 594 -15.44 -5.92 22.04
CA GLU A 594 -15.59 -7.26 21.46
C GLU A 594 -16.22 -7.20 20.06
N GLU A 595 -17.18 -6.30 19.80
CA GLU A 595 -17.68 -6.01 18.44
C GLU A 595 -16.57 -5.55 17.50
N LEU A 596 -15.73 -4.59 17.93
CA LEU A 596 -14.61 -4.08 17.14
C LEU A 596 -13.54 -5.16 16.88
N LYS A 597 -13.37 -6.09 17.82
CA LYS A 597 -12.47 -7.24 17.68
C LYS A 597 -13.00 -8.24 16.65
N ILE A 598 -14.29 -8.60 16.69
CA ILE A 598 -14.93 -9.43 15.66
C ILE A 598 -14.79 -8.76 14.28
N ALA A 599 -15.09 -7.45 14.19
CA ALA A 599 -14.96 -6.70 12.95
C ALA A 599 -13.52 -6.63 12.43
N LYS A 600 -12.51 -6.53 13.32
CA LYS A 600 -11.09 -6.62 12.96
C LYS A 600 -10.75 -8.00 12.40
N ASP A 601 -11.13 -9.07 13.10
CA ASP A 601 -10.79 -10.43 12.74
C ASP A 601 -11.46 -10.85 11.40
N GLU A 602 -12.69 -10.37 11.13
CA GLU A 602 -13.33 -10.46 9.81
C GLU A 602 -12.59 -9.72 8.68
N LYS A 603 -11.97 -8.57 8.99
CA LYS A 603 -11.20 -7.79 8.01
C LYS A 603 -9.86 -8.46 7.72
N GLU A 604 -9.20 -9.01 8.74
CA GLU A 604 -7.98 -9.82 8.56
C GLU A 604 -8.27 -11.09 7.74
N ALA A 605 -9.38 -11.79 7.98
CA ALA A 605 -9.81 -12.92 7.16
C ALA A 605 -10.01 -12.53 5.68
N ARG A 606 -10.68 -11.38 5.42
CA ARG A 606 -10.87 -10.86 4.05
C ARG A 606 -9.57 -10.38 3.39
N ILE A 607 -8.61 -9.90 4.16
CA ILE A 607 -7.27 -9.56 3.64
C ILE A 607 -6.57 -10.85 3.18
N HIS A 608 -6.53 -11.89 4.00
CA HIS A 608 -5.92 -13.17 3.63
C HIS A 608 -6.60 -13.85 2.43
N GLU A 609 -7.92 -13.73 2.28
CA GLU A 609 -8.64 -14.20 1.09
C GLU A 609 -8.19 -13.44 -0.18
N MET A 610 -8.05 -12.10 -0.09
CA MET A 610 -7.55 -11.30 -1.21
C MET A 610 -6.08 -11.56 -1.52
N GLU A 611 -5.23 -11.79 -0.52
CA GLU A 611 -3.82 -12.19 -0.70
C GLU A 611 -3.69 -13.55 -1.42
N ALA A 612 -4.52 -14.53 -1.04
CA ALA A 612 -4.57 -15.83 -1.70
C ALA A 612 -5.01 -15.70 -3.16
N ARG A 613 -6.07 -14.90 -3.43
CA ARG A 613 -6.57 -14.66 -4.79
C ARG A 613 -5.59 -13.87 -5.66
N LEU A 614 -4.83 -12.92 -5.09
CA LEU A 614 -3.74 -12.25 -5.78
C LEU A 614 -2.62 -13.23 -6.15
N SER A 615 -2.26 -14.13 -5.23
CA SER A 615 -1.24 -15.17 -5.48
C SER A 615 -1.66 -16.13 -6.61
N GLU A 616 -2.94 -16.48 -6.68
CA GLU A 616 -3.51 -17.29 -7.77
C GLU A 616 -3.48 -16.56 -9.12
N LEU A 617 -3.85 -15.28 -9.15
CA LEU A 617 -3.79 -14.44 -10.35
C LEU A 617 -2.35 -14.19 -10.83
N GLU A 618 -1.38 -14.03 -9.92
CA GLU A 618 0.04 -13.95 -10.30
C GLU A 618 0.55 -15.26 -10.89
N LEU A 619 0.14 -16.41 -10.35
CA LEU A 619 0.46 -17.72 -10.93
C LEU A 619 -0.18 -17.91 -12.31
N GLU A 620 -1.42 -17.47 -12.52
CA GLU A 620 -2.08 -17.50 -13.83
C GLU A 620 -1.39 -16.57 -14.84
N LYS A 621 -1.03 -15.35 -14.43
CA LYS A 621 -0.24 -14.41 -15.23
C LYS A 621 1.09 -15.01 -15.66
N VAL A 622 1.82 -15.69 -14.76
CA VAL A 622 3.08 -16.37 -15.09
C VAL A 622 2.86 -17.49 -16.10
N LYS A 623 1.81 -18.32 -15.93
CA LYS A 623 1.44 -19.36 -16.92
C LYS A 623 1.17 -18.76 -18.30
N LEU A 624 0.36 -17.70 -18.37
CA LEU A 624 0.04 -17.01 -19.63
C LEU A 624 1.27 -16.38 -20.28
N VAL A 625 2.18 -15.77 -19.50
CA VAL A 625 3.45 -15.22 -20.01
C VAL A 625 4.35 -16.32 -20.59
N ASN A 626 4.43 -17.48 -19.93
CA ASN A 626 5.19 -18.63 -20.45
C ASN A 626 4.59 -19.13 -21.76
N THR A 627 3.28 -19.38 -21.84
CA THR A 627 2.60 -19.80 -23.07
C THR A 627 2.72 -18.77 -24.21
N CYS A 628 2.68 -17.47 -23.90
CA CYS A 628 2.94 -16.42 -24.88
C CYS A 628 4.40 -16.41 -25.37
N SER A 629 5.35 -16.72 -24.49
CA SER A 629 6.78 -16.82 -24.84
C SER A 629 7.04 -18.04 -25.72
N GLU A 630 6.46 -19.20 -25.40
CA GLU A 630 6.50 -20.41 -26.23
C GLU A 630 5.91 -20.18 -27.63
N ARG A 631 4.74 -19.52 -27.70
CA ARG A 631 4.13 -19.13 -28.99
C ARG A 631 4.99 -18.15 -29.78
N LEU A 632 5.67 -17.22 -29.11
CA LEU A 632 6.59 -16.28 -29.75
C LEU A 632 7.83 -16.98 -30.30
N HIS A 633 8.37 -17.98 -29.58
CA HIS A 633 9.45 -18.83 -30.11
C HIS A 633 9.00 -19.59 -31.36
N ALA A 634 7.88 -20.33 -31.29
CA ALA A 634 7.34 -21.05 -32.44
C ALA A 634 7.04 -20.14 -33.65
N LEU A 635 6.58 -18.91 -33.42
CA LEU A 635 6.37 -17.91 -34.48
C LEU A 635 7.69 -17.49 -35.14
N ASN A 636 8.75 -17.30 -34.36
CA ASN A 636 10.07 -16.95 -34.88
C ASN A 636 10.70 -18.10 -35.67
N ASP A 637 10.52 -19.35 -35.20
CA ASP A 637 11.00 -20.54 -35.91
C ASP A 637 10.28 -20.72 -37.25
N MET A 638 8.94 -20.63 -37.28
CA MET A 638 8.16 -20.63 -38.53
C MET A 638 8.54 -19.49 -39.47
N LYS A 639 8.86 -18.30 -38.92
CA LYS A 639 9.34 -17.18 -39.75
C LYS A 639 10.69 -17.50 -40.39
N LEU A 640 11.61 -18.09 -39.64
CA LEU A 640 12.94 -18.49 -40.13
C LEU A 640 12.82 -19.56 -41.23
N GLU A 641 11.95 -20.57 -41.03
CA GLU A 641 11.62 -21.57 -42.06
C GLU A 641 11.01 -20.93 -43.31
N LYS A 642 10.05 -20.00 -43.15
CA LYS A 642 9.44 -19.28 -44.27
C LYS A 642 10.45 -18.42 -45.03
N ASP A 643 11.42 -17.82 -44.35
CA ASP A 643 12.49 -17.04 -44.96
C ASP A 643 13.53 -17.96 -45.64
N GLN A 644 13.79 -19.18 -45.14
CA GLN A 644 14.57 -20.22 -45.82
C GLN A 644 13.89 -20.68 -47.12
N LEU A 645 12.61 -21.07 -47.05
CA LEU A 645 11.83 -21.49 -48.22
C LEU A 645 11.71 -20.40 -49.29
N MET A 646 11.65 -19.12 -48.89
CA MET A 646 11.73 -17.98 -49.80
C MET A 646 13.07 -17.92 -50.56
N ASN A 647 14.18 -18.14 -49.84
CA ASN A 647 15.51 -18.14 -50.45
C ASN A 647 15.69 -19.35 -51.40
N GLU A 648 15.20 -20.53 -51.03
CA GLU A 648 15.18 -21.71 -51.90
C GLU A 648 14.34 -21.48 -53.16
N LEU A 649 13.12 -20.93 -53.02
CA LEU A 649 12.27 -20.57 -54.17
C LEU A 649 12.97 -19.57 -55.10
N GLN A 650 13.70 -18.59 -54.55
CA GLN A 650 14.44 -17.61 -55.33
C GLN A 650 15.67 -18.23 -56.03
N ALA A 651 16.35 -19.18 -55.38
CA ALA A 651 17.41 -19.96 -56.01
C ALA A 651 16.86 -20.80 -57.18
N SER A 652 15.80 -21.59 -56.98
CA SER A 652 15.16 -22.37 -58.04
C SER A 652 14.61 -21.51 -59.19
N ARG A 653 14.10 -20.30 -58.91
CA ARG A 653 13.72 -19.34 -59.97
C ARG A 653 14.92 -18.85 -60.77
N SER A 654 16.06 -18.64 -60.12
CA SER A 654 17.31 -18.22 -60.78
C SER A 654 17.89 -19.34 -61.64
N GLU A 655 17.83 -20.60 -61.16
CA GLU A 655 18.19 -21.80 -61.94
C GLU A 655 17.27 -21.98 -63.15
N LEU A 656 15.95 -21.78 -62.98
CA LEU A 656 14.98 -21.79 -64.08
C LEU A 656 15.27 -20.73 -65.13
N ALA A 657 15.61 -19.51 -64.73
CA ALA A 657 15.98 -18.44 -65.66
C ALA A 657 17.25 -18.78 -66.46
N GLY A 658 18.28 -19.35 -65.81
CA GLY A 658 19.49 -19.83 -66.49
C GLY A 658 19.24 -21.02 -67.43
N LEU A 659 18.29 -21.90 -67.10
CA LEU A 659 17.81 -22.97 -67.97
C LEU A 659 17.03 -22.44 -69.18
N GLU A 660 16.24 -21.38 -69.01
CA GLU A 660 15.51 -20.71 -70.09
C GLU A 660 16.46 -19.98 -71.06
N GLU A 661 17.45 -19.26 -70.53
CA GLU A 661 18.54 -18.65 -71.30
C GLU A 661 19.31 -19.72 -72.11
N GLY A 662 19.73 -20.81 -71.45
CA GLY A 662 20.39 -21.94 -72.13
C GLY A 662 19.52 -22.66 -73.16
N PHE A 663 18.18 -22.63 -73.01
CA PHE A 663 17.25 -23.16 -74.01
C PHE A 663 17.14 -22.25 -75.24
N GLU A 664 17.08 -20.93 -75.05
CA GLU A 664 17.08 -19.97 -76.17
C GLU A 664 18.42 -19.95 -76.92
N ASP A 665 19.56 -20.06 -76.22
CA ASP A 665 20.88 -20.26 -76.85
C ASP A 665 20.91 -21.56 -77.68
N LEU A 666 20.45 -22.69 -77.11
CA LEU A 666 20.39 -23.96 -77.83
C LEU A 666 19.45 -23.89 -79.05
N LYS A 667 18.32 -23.19 -78.93
CA LYS A 667 17.34 -22.97 -80.02
C LYS A 667 17.93 -22.09 -81.12
N LYS A 668 18.72 -21.07 -80.77
CA LYS A 668 19.49 -20.24 -81.70
C LYS A 668 20.57 -21.06 -82.41
N ASP A 669 21.33 -21.88 -81.69
CA ASP A 669 22.30 -22.83 -82.25
C ASP A 669 21.63 -23.81 -83.23
N TYR A 670 20.45 -24.36 -82.89
CA TYR A 670 19.68 -25.19 -83.81
C TYR A 670 19.23 -24.40 -85.05
N GLN A 671 18.78 -23.15 -84.90
CA GLN A 671 18.34 -22.33 -86.01
C GLN A 671 19.49 -21.95 -86.93
N ASP A 672 20.67 -21.62 -86.38
CA ASP A 672 21.88 -21.35 -87.14
C ASP A 672 22.43 -22.62 -87.78
N LYS A 673 22.30 -23.79 -87.12
CA LYS A 673 22.61 -25.08 -87.75
C LYS A 673 21.66 -25.44 -88.87
N ILE A 674 20.38 -25.09 -88.77
CA ILE A 674 19.40 -25.22 -89.87
C ILE A 674 19.79 -24.30 -91.03
N LYS A 675 20.16 -23.04 -90.78
CA LYS A 675 20.67 -22.12 -91.84
C LYS A 675 21.95 -22.67 -92.48
N GLU A 676 22.90 -23.20 -91.70
CA GLU A 676 24.12 -23.81 -92.22
C GLU A 676 23.81 -25.06 -93.08
N MET A 677 22.91 -25.92 -92.61
CA MET A 677 22.43 -27.08 -93.34
C MET A 677 21.70 -26.67 -94.62
N GLU A 678 20.87 -25.64 -94.61
CA GLU A 678 20.17 -25.09 -95.77
C GLU A 678 21.14 -24.46 -96.78
N ASN A 679 22.14 -23.70 -96.31
CA ASN A 679 23.23 -23.20 -97.14
C ASN A 679 24.04 -24.34 -97.76
N SER A 680 24.32 -25.40 -96.99
CA SER A 680 24.99 -26.60 -97.49
C SER A 680 24.12 -27.35 -98.50
N ALA A 681 22.81 -27.42 -98.29
CA ALA A 681 21.84 -28.05 -99.19
C ALA A 681 21.65 -27.25 -100.47
N ASN A 682 21.65 -25.91 -100.40
CA ASN A 682 21.62 -25.03 -101.56
C ASN A 682 22.92 -25.12 -102.37
N ARG A 683 24.09 -25.21 -101.71
CA ARG A 683 25.37 -25.50 -102.35
C ARG A 683 25.38 -26.90 -103.00
N LEU A 684 24.90 -27.93 -102.29
CA LEU A 684 24.72 -29.28 -102.83
C LEU A 684 23.69 -29.33 -103.96
N LYS A 685 22.68 -28.45 -103.97
CA LYS A 685 21.66 -28.32 -105.02
C LYS A 685 22.20 -27.58 -106.25
N MET A 686 23.11 -26.62 -106.07
CA MET A 686 23.89 -26.05 -107.16
C MET A 686 24.87 -27.08 -107.75
N GLN A 687 25.58 -27.82 -106.89
CA GLN A 687 26.43 -28.94 -107.31
C GLN A 687 25.60 -30.04 -107.99
N LEU A 688 24.39 -30.35 -107.50
CA LEU A 688 23.47 -31.28 -108.14
C LEU A 688 23.03 -30.75 -109.51
N LYS A 689 22.69 -29.46 -109.65
CA LYS A 689 22.37 -28.89 -110.98
C LYS A 689 23.55 -28.94 -111.94
N SER A 690 24.77 -28.69 -111.45
CA SER A 690 26.01 -28.83 -112.24
C SER A 690 26.24 -30.29 -112.64
N ALA A 691 26.20 -31.20 -111.68
CA ALA A 691 26.32 -32.64 -111.86
C ALA A 691 25.14 -33.22 -112.66
N GLN A 692 23.99 -32.56 -112.73
CA GLN A 692 22.82 -32.93 -113.53
C GLN A 692 22.95 -32.41 -114.97
N ALA A 693 23.64 -31.28 -115.21
CA ALA A 693 24.07 -30.88 -116.54
C ALA A 693 25.20 -31.77 -117.06
N GLU A 694 26.12 -32.20 -116.19
CA GLU A 694 27.09 -33.26 -116.48
C GLU A 694 26.42 -34.63 -116.63
N LEU A 695 25.37 -34.93 -115.86
CA LEU A 695 24.61 -36.18 -115.96
C LEU A 695 23.60 -36.20 -117.11
N GLU A 696 23.24 -35.06 -117.71
CA GLU A 696 22.64 -35.04 -119.05
C GLU A 696 23.69 -35.35 -120.11
N ARG A 697 24.90 -34.78 -120.02
CA ARG A 697 26.04 -35.17 -120.89
C ARG A 697 26.43 -36.64 -120.73
N THR A 698 26.37 -37.20 -119.52
CA THR A 698 26.60 -38.64 -119.32
C THR A 698 25.34 -39.48 -119.53
N ARG A 699 24.09 -38.99 -119.41
CA ARG A 699 22.88 -39.73 -119.85
C ARG A 699 22.84 -39.94 -121.35
N THR A 700 23.34 -38.99 -122.13
CA THR A 700 23.56 -39.22 -123.57
C THR A 700 24.63 -40.29 -123.85
N ALA A 701 25.52 -40.59 -122.90
CA ALA A 701 26.52 -41.67 -122.98
C ALA A 701 26.14 -42.97 -122.23
N LEU A 702 25.22 -42.88 -121.27
CA LEU A 702 24.84 -43.91 -120.30
C LEU A 702 23.38 -44.36 -120.47
N LYS A 703 22.75 -43.99 -121.59
CA LYS A 703 21.61 -44.70 -122.20
C LYS A 703 21.99 -46.12 -122.70
N THR A 704 23.16 -46.60 -122.30
CA THR A 704 23.89 -47.75 -122.84
C THR A 704 24.19 -48.81 -121.76
N MET A 705 23.89 -48.55 -120.47
CA MET A 705 24.13 -49.51 -119.37
C MET A 705 23.31 -49.15 -118.12
N GLU A 706 22.48 -50.07 -117.60
CA GLU A 706 21.52 -49.81 -116.51
C GLU A 706 21.43 -50.98 -115.50
N GLY A 707 21.16 -50.69 -114.22
CA GLY A 707 21.04 -51.65 -113.08
C GLY A 707 22.16 -51.50 -112.02
N SER A 708 21.94 -51.66 -110.70
CA SER A 708 20.76 -52.12 -109.94
C SER A 708 20.81 -51.81 -108.42
N ASP A 709 19.63 -51.62 -107.81
CA ASP A 709 19.16 -51.88 -106.41
C ASP A 709 19.95 -51.43 -105.14
N GLY A 710 19.19 -51.16 -104.06
CA GLY A 710 19.71 -50.81 -102.73
C GLY A 710 18.66 -50.50 -101.63
N HIS A 711 17.53 -51.21 -101.53
CA HIS A 711 16.48 -50.88 -100.55
C HIS A 711 16.59 -51.56 -99.16
N ALA A 712 17.09 -52.80 -99.07
CA ALA A 712 16.98 -53.63 -97.86
C ALA A 712 17.77 -53.11 -96.63
N MET A 713 18.93 -52.49 -96.84
CA MET A 713 19.88 -52.12 -95.77
C MET A 713 19.37 -50.98 -94.85
N LYS A 714 18.48 -50.11 -95.35
CA LYS A 714 17.91 -49.00 -94.55
C LYS A 714 16.93 -49.47 -93.48
N VAL A 715 16.17 -50.54 -93.73
CA VAL A 715 15.10 -51.00 -92.82
C VAL A 715 15.68 -51.58 -91.53
N ALA A 716 16.70 -52.44 -91.63
CA ALA A 716 17.36 -53.05 -90.47
C ALA A 716 17.98 -52.00 -89.52
N MET A 717 18.60 -50.95 -90.08
CA MET A 717 19.24 -49.90 -89.28
C MET A 717 18.22 -48.99 -88.56
N GLY A 718 17.02 -48.82 -89.13
CA GLY A 718 15.90 -48.14 -88.47
C GLY A 718 15.37 -48.91 -87.25
N MET A 719 15.18 -50.22 -87.40
CA MET A 719 14.72 -51.09 -86.31
C MET A 719 15.68 -51.11 -85.12
N GLN A 720 16.99 -51.18 -85.36
CA GLN A 720 18.00 -51.18 -84.29
C GLN A 720 17.94 -49.89 -83.44
N LYS A 721 17.80 -48.71 -84.06
CA LYS A 721 17.67 -47.44 -83.32
C LYS A 721 16.40 -47.39 -82.47
N GLN A 722 15.30 -47.93 -82.99
CA GLN A 722 14.02 -47.95 -82.29
C GLN A 722 14.04 -48.88 -81.07
N ILE A 723 14.74 -50.02 -81.16
CA ILE A 723 14.96 -50.94 -80.04
C ILE A 723 15.77 -50.27 -78.92
N THR A 724 16.87 -49.57 -79.22
CA THR A 724 17.68 -48.86 -78.21
C THR A 724 16.88 -47.75 -77.52
N ALA A 725 16.11 -46.96 -78.28
CA ALA A 725 15.24 -45.93 -77.69
C ALA A 725 14.16 -46.51 -76.78
N LYS A 726 13.57 -47.66 -77.15
CA LYS A 726 12.62 -48.38 -76.30
C LYS A 726 13.25 -48.99 -75.05
N ARG A 727 14.53 -49.40 -75.11
CA ARG A 727 15.30 -49.86 -73.93
C ARG A 727 15.44 -48.73 -72.91
N GLY A 728 15.91 -47.55 -73.33
CA GLY A 728 16.05 -46.39 -72.43
C GLY A 728 14.72 -45.91 -71.82
N GLN A 729 13.60 -46.03 -72.55
CA GLN A 729 12.27 -45.78 -71.98
C GLN A 729 11.90 -46.79 -70.88
N ILE A 730 12.26 -48.06 -71.03
CA ILE A 730 12.04 -49.10 -70.01
C ILE A 730 12.88 -48.83 -68.76
N ASP A 731 14.16 -48.50 -68.93
CA ASP A 731 15.09 -48.26 -67.81
C ASP A 731 14.67 -47.01 -66.97
N ALA A 732 14.18 -45.97 -67.64
CA ALA A 732 13.60 -44.79 -66.98
C ALA A 732 12.30 -45.10 -66.23
N LEU A 733 11.42 -45.94 -66.81
CA LEU A 733 10.19 -46.39 -66.15
C LEU A 733 10.49 -47.28 -64.94
N GLN A 734 11.48 -48.18 -65.03
CA GLN A 734 11.92 -49.02 -63.90
C GLN A 734 12.48 -48.17 -62.74
N SER A 735 13.27 -47.15 -63.05
CA SER A 735 13.77 -46.19 -62.04
C SER A 735 12.61 -45.44 -61.36
N LYS A 736 11.58 -45.04 -62.13
CA LYS A 736 10.40 -44.37 -61.59
C LYS A 736 9.51 -45.30 -60.77
N ILE A 737 9.38 -46.57 -61.15
CA ILE A 737 8.70 -47.60 -60.34
C ILE A 737 9.41 -47.74 -58.98
N LYS A 738 10.74 -47.90 -58.97
CA LYS A 738 11.51 -48.04 -57.73
C LYS A 738 11.36 -46.83 -56.80
N PHE A 739 11.38 -45.61 -57.34
CA PHE A 739 11.12 -44.41 -56.55
C PHE A 739 9.70 -44.39 -55.96
N LEU A 740 8.69 -44.80 -56.73
CA LEU A 740 7.31 -44.89 -56.24
C LEU A 740 7.12 -46.00 -55.20
N GLU A 741 7.84 -47.13 -55.31
CA GLU A 741 7.90 -48.17 -54.29
C GLU A 741 8.54 -47.65 -53.00
N GLU A 742 9.70 -46.98 -53.08
CA GLU A 742 10.37 -46.37 -51.93
C GLU A 742 9.48 -45.33 -51.26
N ALA A 743 8.86 -44.42 -52.02
CA ALA A 743 7.89 -43.45 -51.52
C ALA A 743 6.67 -44.10 -50.86
N MET A 744 6.12 -45.17 -51.45
CA MET A 744 5.00 -45.93 -50.89
C MET A 744 5.39 -46.61 -49.56
N THR A 745 6.59 -47.18 -49.46
CA THR A 745 7.07 -47.77 -48.20
C THR A 745 7.31 -46.72 -47.12
N ASN A 746 7.74 -45.51 -47.46
CA ASN A 746 7.90 -44.42 -46.49
C ASN A 746 6.55 -43.87 -46.02
N ALA A 747 5.60 -43.62 -46.93
CA ALA A 747 4.24 -43.25 -46.57
C ALA A 747 3.53 -44.31 -45.71
N ALA A 748 3.82 -45.60 -45.92
CA ALA A 748 3.31 -46.69 -45.09
C ALA A 748 3.88 -46.66 -43.65
N LYS A 749 5.16 -46.30 -43.47
CA LYS A 749 5.78 -46.12 -42.13
C LYS A 749 5.20 -44.91 -41.40
N GLU A 750 5.08 -43.78 -42.09
CA GLU A 750 4.49 -42.55 -41.54
C GLU A 750 3.04 -42.76 -41.10
N LYS A 751 2.23 -43.44 -41.93
CA LYS A 751 0.87 -43.87 -41.57
C LYS A 751 0.83 -44.80 -40.35
N HIS A 752 1.87 -45.60 -40.11
CA HIS A 752 1.96 -46.44 -38.90
C HIS A 752 2.24 -45.59 -37.66
N TYR A 753 3.22 -44.69 -37.75
CA TYR A 753 3.57 -43.75 -36.68
C TYR A 753 2.38 -42.88 -36.26
N LEU A 754 1.71 -42.23 -37.22
CA LEU A 754 0.52 -41.41 -36.97
C LEU A 754 -0.64 -42.23 -36.37
N ARG A 755 -0.75 -43.53 -36.68
CA ARG A 755 -1.74 -44.41 -36.05
C ARG A 755 -1.39 -44.69 -34.59
N GLU A 756 -0.13 -44.98 -34.28
CA GLU A 756 0.31 -45.20 -32.90
C GLU A 756 0.13 -43.94 -32.04
N GLU A 757 0.48 -42.77 -32.57
CA GLU A 757 0.31 -41.49 -31.90
C GLU A 757 -1.17 -41.15 -31.66
N ASN A 758 -2.03 -41.37 -32.66
CA ASN A 758 -3.48 -41.20 -32.51
C ASN A 758 -4.08 -42.20 -31.49
N CYS A 759 -3.56 -43.43 -31.39
CA CYS A 759 -3.93 -44.36 -30.33
C CYS A 759 -3.52 -43.87 -28.93
N LYS A 760 -2.32 -43.29 -28.77
CA LYS A 760 -1.86 -42.70 -27.49
C LYS A 760 -2.73 -41.51 -27.08
N LEU A 761 -2.95 -40.56 -28.00
CA LEU A 761 -3.82 -39.40 -27.77
C LEU A 761 -5.27 -39.82 -27.44
N SER A 762 -5.80 -40.84 -28.12
CA SER A 762 -7.12 -41.41 -27.80
C SER A 762 -7.18 -42.03 -26.39
N GLN A 763 -6.09 -42.65 -25.94
CA GLN A 763 -5.99 -43.22 -24.60
C GLN A 763 -5.89 -42.12 -23.52
N GLU A 764 -5.11 -41.08 -23.75
CA GLU A 764 -5.01 -39.90 -22.87
C GLU A 764 -6.36 -39.16 -22.77
N LEU A 765 -7.04 -38.93 -23.90
CA LEU A 765 -8.38 -38.35 -23.92
C LEU A 765 -9.39 -39.22 -23.16
N SER A 766 -9.31 -40.56 -23.28
CA SER A 766 -10.15 -41.46 -22.51
C SER A 766 -9.87 -41.38 -21.00
N TYR A 767 -8.61 -41.20 -20.59
CA TYR A 767 -8.23 -41.03 -19.19
C TYR A 767 -8.76 -39.70 -18.63
N ILE A 768 -8.51 -38.58 -19.33
CA ILE A 768 -9.01 -37.24 -18.96
C ILE A 768 -10.55 -37.22 -18.90
N THR A 769 -11.22 -37.91 -19.82
CA THR A 769 -12.68 -38.04 -19.79
C THR A 769 -13.17 -38.79 -18.55
N ALA A 770 -12.52 -39.90 -18.18
CA ALA A 770 -12.86 -40.65 -16.97
C ALA A 770 -12.63 -39.80 -15.70
N GLU A 771 -11.51 -39.09 -15.61
CA GLU A 771 -11.19 -38.19 -14.49
C GLU A 771 -12.21 -37.04 -14.38
N ASN A 772 -12.58 -36.41 -15.50
CA ASN A 772 -13.64 -35.41 -15.54
C ASN A 772 -15.00 -35.96 -15.08
N THR A 773 -15.37 -37.19 -15.44
CA THR A 773 -16.61 -37.81 -14.94
C THR A 773 -16.57 -38.09 -13.43
N LYS A 774 -15.39 -38.42 -12.87
CA LYS A 774 -15.20 -38.58 -11.43
C LYS A 774 -15.36 -37.25 -10.69
N ILE A 775 -14.69 -36.20 -11.17
CA ILE A 775 -14.79 -34.84 -10.60
C ILE A 775 -16.23 -34.31 -10.68
N ALA A 776 -16.94 -34.54 -11.79
CA ALA A 776 -18.35 -34.18 -11.91
C ALA A 776 -19.25 -34.88 -10.89
N GLY A 777 -18.99 -36.17 -10.59
CA GLY A 777 -19.67 -36.91 -9.54
C GLY A 777 -19.38 -36.37 -8.13
N GLU A 778 -18.12 -36.04 -7.84
CA GLU A 778 -17.71 -35.43 -6.57
C GLU A 778 -18.34 -34.04 -6.36
N LEU A 779 -18.41 -33.22 -7.41
CA LEU A 779 -19.10 -31.92 -7.41
C LEU A 779 -20.59 -32.04 -7.13
N GLU A 780 -21.27 -33.03 -7.69
CA GLU A 780 -22.71 -33.23 -7.45
C GLU A 780 -22.98 -33.72 -6.01
N ILE A 781 -22.09 -34.56 -5.47
CA ILE A 781 -22.12 -34.91 -4.03
C ILE A 781 -21.96 -33.65 -3.18
N LEU A 782 -20.98 -32.78 -3.47
CA LEU A 782 -20.79 -31.53 -2.73
C LEU A 782 -22.00 -30.59 -2.82
N ARG A 783 -22.61 -30.43 -4.00
CA ARG A 783 -23.88 -29.68 -4.16
C ARG A 783 -25.01 -30.25 -3.30
N SER A 784 -25.14 -31.57 -3.23
CA SER A 784 -26.17 -32.21 -2.38
C SER A 784 -25.95 -31.92 -0.89
N GLN A 785 -24.69 -31.79 -0.45
CA GLN A 785 -24.35 -31.43 0.92
C GLN A 785 -24.60 -29.94 1.20
N ASP A 786 -24.19 -29.05 0.29
CA ASP A 786 -24.48 -27.60 0.36
C ASP A 786 -25.99 -27.34 0.44
N LYS A 787 -26.78 -27.97 -0.44
CA LYS A 787 -28.24 -27.88 -0.40
C LYS A 787 -28.82 -28.32 0.96
N ARG A 788 -28.36 -29.45 1.50
CA ARG A 788 -28.80 -29.96 2.81
C ARG A 788 -28.41 -29.03 3.98
N LEU A 789 -27.27 -28.35 3.89
CA LEU A 789 -26.87 -27.34 4.88
C LEU A 789 -27.72 -26.07 4.75
N LYS A 790 -27.95 -25.57 3.54
CA LYS A 790 -28.86 -24.45 3.23
C LYS A 790 -30.30 -24.72 3.67
N GLU A 791 -30.77 -25.96 3.63
CA GLU A 791 -32.08 -26.36 4.18
C GLU A 791 -32.10 -26.50 5.71
N LYS A 792 -30.94 -26.56 6.37
CA LYS A 792 -30.80 -26.68 7.83
C LYS A 792 -30.71 -25.32 8.52
N ILE A 793 -30.04 -24.36 7.89
CA ILE A 793 -29.90 -22.97 8.38
C ILE A 793 -31.26 -22.34 8.77
N PRO A 794 -32.28 -22.24 7.89
CA PRO A 794 -33.57 -21.61 8.24
C PRO A 794 -34.36 -22.39 9.29
N LYS A 795 -34.11 -23.69 9.46
CA LYS A 795 -34.70 -24.50 10.55
C LYS A 795 -34.05 -24.20 11.89
N MET A 796 -32.76 -23.84 11.91
CA MET A 796 -32.05 -23.40 13.10
C MET A 796 -32.38 -21.94 13.43
N GLU A 797 -32.49 -21.07 12.44
CA GLU A 797 -32.95 -19.68 12.59
C GLU A 797 -34.37 -19.64 13.19
N ALA A 798 -35.34 -20.34 12.58
CA ALA A 798 -36.71 -20.41 13.12
C ALA A 798 -36.78 -21.04 14.53
N ALA A 799 -35.86 -21.94 14.88
CA ALA A 799 -35.76 -22.48 16.24
C ALA A 799 -35.17 -21.46 17.23
N LEU A 800 -34.21 -20.65 16.79
CA LEU A 800 -33.61 -19.56 17.57
C LEU A 800 -34.62 -18.42 17.79
N ASP A 801 -35.35 -17.99 16.77
CA ASP A 801 -36.41 -16.98 16.89
C ASP A 801 -37.49 -17.43 17.87
N LYS A 802 -37.89 -18.71 17.80
CA LYS A 802 -38.84 -19.30 18.75
C LYS A 802 -38.29 -19.30 20.18
N ALA A 803 -37.02 -19.61 20.37
CA ALA A 803 -36.38 -19.55 21.69
C ALA A 803 -36.30 -18.11 22.22
N SER A 804 -36.00 -17.13 21.35
CA SER A 804 -35.98 -15.70 21.68
C SER A 804 -37.37 -15.19 22.08
N MET A 805 -38.44 -15.61 21.38
CA MET A 805 -39.82 -15.30 21.78
C MET A 805 -40.16 -15.88 23.16
N GLN A 806 -39.79 -17.15 23.42
CA GLN A 806 -40.00 -17.76 24.74
C GLN A 806 -39.19 -17.07 25.85
N PHE A 807 -37.99 -16.57 25.54
CA PHE A 807 -37.19 -15.81 26.49
C PHE A 807 -37.84 -14.46 26.84
N ALA A 808 -38.37 -13.74 25.84
CA ALA A 808 -39.12 -12.50 26.03
C ALA A 808 -40.41 -12.73 26.84
N GLU A 809 -41.13 -13.83 26.59
CA GLU A 809 -42.32 -14.22 27.36
C GLU A 809 -41.97 -14.49 28.84
N CYS A 810 -40.92 -15.27 29.10
CA CYS A 810 -40.39 -15.50 30.45
C CYS A 810 -39.98 -14.19 31.16
N GLN A 811 -39.33 -13.27 30.44
CA GLN A 811 -38.91 -11.98 31.00
C GLN A 811 -40.12 -11.09 31.36
N CYS A 812 -41.19 -11.11 30.55
CA CYS A 812 -42.45 -10.44 30.84
C CYS A 812 -43.12 -11.00 32.11
N ILE A 813 -43.17 -12.34 32.26
CA ILE A 813 -43.71 -13.00 33.45
C ILE A 813 -42.93 -12.60 34.72
N ILE A 814 -41.58 -12.56 34.65
CA ILE A 814 -40.73 -12.13 35.77
C ILE A 814 -41.05 -10.68 36.16
N GLN A 815 -41.12 -9.76 35.19
CA GLN A 815 -41.48 -8.35 35.46
C GLN A 815 -42.85 -8.21 36.11
N CYS A 816 -43.86 -8.98 35.69
CA CYS A 816 -45.16 -8.99 36.33
C CYS A 816 -45.09 -9.47 37.79
N GLN A 817 -44.34 -10.55 38.07
CA GLN A 817 -44.14 -11.06 39.43
C GLN A 817 -43.38 -10.07 40.32
N GLU A 818 -42.39 -9.36 39.79
CA GLU A 818 -41.67 -8.30 40.51
C GLU A 818 -42.57 -7.11 40.86
N GLN A 819 -43.43 -6.68 39.91
CA GLN A 819 -44.43 -5.65 40.15
C GLN A 819 -45.47 -6.06 41.21
N GLU A 820 -45.97 -7.30 41.16
CA GLU A 820 -46.87 -7.82 42.20
C GLU A 820 -46.19 -7.91 43.57
N ALA A 821 -44.95 -8.42 43.63
CA ALA A 821 -44.17 -8.47 44.87
C ALA A 821 -43.92 -7.07 45.45
N MET A 822 -43.65 -6.07 44.61
CA MET A 822 -43.56 -4.67 45.03
C MET A 822 -44.90 -4.13 45.54
N ARG A 823 -46.01 -4.45 44.86
CA ARG A 823 -47.37 -4.07 45.27
C ARG A 823 -47.75 -4.67 46.63
N PHE A 824 -47.44 -5.95 46.88
CA PHE A 824 -47.64 -6.58 48.19
C PHE A 824 -46.75 -5.97 49.29
N ARG A 825 -45.50 -5.58 48.98
CA ARG A 825 -44.64 -4.85 49.93
C ARG A 825 -45.21 -3.47 50.28
N LEU A 826 -45.72 -2.73 49.29
CA LEU A 826 -46.37 -1.43 49.49
C LEU A 826 -47.65 -1.57 50.32
N GLN A 827 -48.52 -2.54 49.99
CA GLN A 827 -49.72 -2.84 50.76
C GLN A 827 -49.38 -3.16 52.22
N ARG A 828 -48.42 -4.06 52.47
CA ARG A 828 -47.97 -4.39 53.83
C ARG A 828 -47.37 -3.19 54.58
N THR A 829 -46.78 -2.22 53.86
CA THR A 829 -46.25 -0.99 54.46
C THR A 829 -47.36 0.00 54.82
N LEU A 830 -48.50 -0.06 54.12
CA LEU A 830 -49.72 0.69 54.47
C LEU A 830 -50.47 0.03 55.62
N ASP A 831 -50.64 -1.30 55.62
CA ASP A 831 -51.36 -2.05 56.67
C ASP A 831 -50.64 -2.06 58.04
N VAL A 832 -49.39 -1.60 58.10
CA VAL A 832 -48.55 -1.48 59.32
C VAL A 832 -48.48 -0.03 59.84
N LYS A 833 -49.13 0.92 59.15
CA LYS A 833 -49.31 2.32 59.59
C LYS A 833 -50.71 2.57 60.16
#